data_AF-A0A362X9W1-F1
#
_entry.id   AF-A0A362X9W1-F1
#
_cell.length_a   1.000
_cell.length_b   1.000
_cell.length_c   1.000
_cell.angle_alpha   90.00
_cell.angle_beta   90.00
_cell.angle_gamma   90.00
#
_symmetry.space_group_name_H-M   'P 1'
#
loop_
_entity.id
_entity.type
_entity.pdbx_description
1 polymer ?
#
loop_
_entity_poly.entity_id
_entity_poly.type
_entity_poly.pdbx_seq_one_letter_code
_entity_poly.pdbx_strand_id
1 'polypeptide(L)'
;TSFPGTDAAGRNGYPSGTPYVSGVAANKPIPTNDWWSKLVKQGNADNLFNYPFTMKTMDTGLIVSYIPWGVIGDSAPIEVGLSGLSTNKVTVSDHTDWTVTMDWTSGDKNLSVTSGVGMPFLYFEKSEQEEVSIKVNSGDATIQNNKLIIENASHGADFVVFAPSGSTWTKNGSVYNSSLNGKNYWSLSMIPQSNTNLQAAIDEMEPYAFVFPTDTQVSWSYNESNAKLSSTYTITSEVKEGTTTQFYQGLLPHHWAHLSSTSSTPNGPSYSTVRGEMKILKGNTFSLEHYFTGILPTLPNLVQYSDSFDIGELVSKVQDLENSGLDLWTDSYNEGQLMNRLVQTARIAHEIGLYEARDKLLVTVKERLEDWLSYNSGEVAFMFYYQSQWTSLIGYPAGHGQDSNINDHHFHWGYFIHAASFVEQFEPGWLSQWGGMIELLVRDAATADRNDAMFPFLRNFSPFAGHSWANGFASFPQGNDQESTSESMQFNSSLIHYGSISGNKEIRDLGIFLYMTEKTAIDEYWFDVNERNFSSSQNYSLVSRVWGNSYDNGTFWTADITASYGIEMYPIHGGSYYLASNQNYVAKLWSEIESNTDILNPNSTNPNLWYDTFWKFLSMSDPQKALELYELSPNRNLKFGISDAQTYYWLHSANAIGKVRPDITASHPIAMAFEKDSKVIYIAHNYGSDPITVTFSDGYELIAAPGEMTTSEDVAVSGELTTDFESAYANSTVDLRLTTQNQNLSKVEFYSNGELLFIDDTAPYEYKTNELSLGRHTYYARMYVGSQYELSNPLEIRVGEQTPYQGEINQVPGIIQAGNYDEFEGGNGQNISYLDLSNGNNGDYRADEYVDSELNTNEGAIVGWIDSGEWLEYTIDVQQSGYYNLSFRYASGNSNGGGPFRLLLDGKVISNPINVSSTSTTNWSTFRTAEVSNLPFVEGDHVLRLEFEYGEFNLGKMEFSYDRDLDYDFIVADAGENRSIILPETTAVLDGSNTTSTGAVDYQWTQIYGPTLVNFENENLVSTTVSNLQKGVYKFRLEASSSVATDYDEVILAVNNTGNQPPAITFVSPNDNSTFKEGESILLKTRV
;
A
#
# COMPACT_ATOMS: atom_id res chain seq x y z
N THR A 1 -0.76 -26.41 -8.62
CA THR A 1 -0.85 -27.36 -7.49
C THR A 1 0.40 -28.23 -7.33
N SER A 2 1.29 -28.32 -8.31
CA SER A 2 2.69 -28.76 -8.08
C SER A 2 3.56 -27.57 -7.71
N PHE A 3 4.51 -27.76 -6.79
CA PHE A 3 5.46 -26.71 -6.40
C PHE A 3 6.23 -26.22 -7.65
N PRO A 4 6.19 -24.91 -7.97
CA PRO A 4 6.73 -24.39 -9.23
C PRO A 4 8.27 -24.44 -9.27
N GLY A 5 8.93 -24.39 -8.12
CA GLY A 5 10.38 -24.36 -8.00
C GLY A 5 10.85 -23.14 -7.23
N THR A 6 12.18 -23.01 -7.12
CA THR A 6 12.82 -21.84 -6.53
C THR A 6 13.31 -20.92 -7.62
N ASP A 7 13.32 -19.62 -7.36
CA ASP A 7 13.97 -18.66 -8.24
C ASP A 7 15.51 -18.79 -8.21
N ALA A 8 16.21 -17.95 -8.97
CA ALA A 8 17.67 -17.98 -9.07
C ALA A 8 18.40 -17.75 -7.73
N ALA A 9 17.76 -17.09 -6.76
CA ALA A 9 18.31 -16.87 -5.43
C ALA A 9 17.94 -17.99 -4.44
N GLY A 10 17.27 -19.05 -4.90
CA GLY A 10 16.82 -20.16 -4.06
C GLY A 10 15.65 -19.80 -3.14
N ARG A 11 14.93 -18.71 -3.45
CA ARG A 11 13.73 -18.28 -2.71
C ARG A 11 12.53 -19.12 -3.15
N ASN A 12 11.46 -19.09 -2.37
CA ASN A 12 10.24 -19.91 -2.44
C ASN A 12 10.35 -21.23 -1.69
N GLY A 13 9.54 -21.36 -0.64
CA GLY A 13 9.25 -22.59 0.07
C GLY A 13 7.76 -22.89 0.07
N TYR A 14 7.35 -23.84 0.88
CA TYR A 14 5.95 -24.11 1.20
C TYR A 14 5.90 -24.79 2.56
N PRO A 15 4.74 -24.90 3.23
CA PRO A 15 4.71 -25.42 4.57
C PRO A 15 5.02 -26.92 4.55
N SER A 16 5.99 -27.32 5.39
CA SER A 16 6.41 -28.71 5.51
C SER A 16 5.43 -29.57 6.32
N GLY A 17 5.52 -30.89 6.16
CA GLY A 17 4.74 -31.84 6.96
C GLY A 17 3.26 -31.94 6.54
N THR A 18 2.52 -32.75 7.28
CA THR A 18 1.08 -32.97 7.08
C THR A 18 0.30 -32.42 8.29
N PRO A 19 -0.86 -31.77 8.07
CA PRO A 19 -1.73 -31.34 9.15
C PRO A 19 -2.13 -32.50 10.07
N TYR A 20 -2.07 -32.28 11.39
CA TYR A 20 -2.50 -33.23 12.41
C TYR A 20 -4.00 -33.08 12.67
N VAL A 21 -4.80 -33.56 11.71
CA VAL A 21 -6.26 -33.55 11.77
C VAL A 21 -6.84 -34.97 11.79
N SER A 22 -8.03 -35.13 12.36
CA SER A 22 -8.82 -36.35 12.36
C SER A 22 -10.31 -36.00 12.32
N GLY A 23 -11.21 -36.98 12.48
CA GLY A 23 -12.65 -36.73 12.62
C GLY A 23 -13.26 -35.91 11.48
N VAL A 24 -14.04 -34.89 11.86
CA VAL A 24 -14.70 -33.95 10.93
C VAL A 24 -13.68 -33.03 10.28
N ALA A 25 -12.68 -32.55 11.04
CA ALA A 25 -11.65 -31.63 10.56
C ALA A 25 -10.83 -32.22 9.39
N ALA A 26 -10.64 -33.55 9.34
CA ALA A 26 -9.95 -34.21 8.23
C ALA A 26 -10.65 -34.10 6.87
N ASN A 27 -11.92 -33.66 6.83
CA ASN A 27 -12.70 -33.49 5.59
C ASN A 27 -13.02 -32.02 5.30
N LYS A 28 -12.42 -31.08 6.03
CA LYS A 28 -12.54 -29.63 5.83
C LYS A 28 -11.20 -29.07 5.34
N PRO A 29 -11.18 -27.90 4.68
CA PRO A 29 -9.94 -27.14 4.50
C PRO A 29 -9.25 -26.90 5.85
N ILE A 30 -7.92 -26.90 5.83
CA ILE A 30 -7.07 -26.86 7.01
C ILE A 30 -7.05 -25.45 7.60
N PRO A 31 -7.57 -25.26 8.81
CA PRO A 31 -7.49 -23.98 9.51
C PRO A 31 -6.05 -23.70 9.96
N THR A 32 -5.67 -22.44 9.84
CA THR A 32 -4.39 -21.86 10.24
C THR A 32 -4.67 -20.50 10.89
N ASN A 33 -3.65 -19.81 11.39
CA ASN A 33 -3.79 -18.45 11.94
C ASN A 33 -4.82 -18.37 13.08
N ASP A 34 -4.79 -19.36 13.98
CA ASP A 34 -5.64 -19.38 15.17
C ASP A 34 -4.82 -19.76 16.41
N TRP A 35 -5.37 -19.52 17.61
CA TRP A 35 -4.67 -19.68 18.90
C TRP A 35 -4.20 -21.12 19.18
N TRP A 36 -4.74 -22.10 18.46
CA TRP A 36 -4.43 -23.53 18.56
C TRP A 36 -3.69 -24.11 17.35
N SER A 37 -3.32 -23.28 16.37
CA SER A 37 -2.74 -23.73 15.10
C SER A 37 -1.43 -24.51 15.24
N LYS A 38 -0.69 -24.31 16.34
CA LYS A 38 0.51 -25.11 16.65
C LYS A 38 0.20 -26.60 16.73
N LEU A 39 -0.98 -26.96 17.26
CA LEU A 39 -1.41 -28.35 17.35
C LEU A 39 -1.58 -28.98 15.97
N VAL A 40 -2.23 -28.27 15.05
CA VAL A 40 -2.40 -28.71 13.65
C VAL A 40 -1.05 -28.91 12.97
N LYS A 41 -0.06 -28.06 13.30
CA LYS A 41 1.28 -28.14 12.72
C LYS A 41 2.14 -29.27 13.28
N GLN A 42 2.15 -29.45 14.60
CA GLN A 42 3.16 -30.26 15.28
C GLN A 42 2.62 -31.56 15.87
N GLY A 43 1.30 -31.71 15.97
CA GLY A 43 0.68 -32.86 16.63
C GLY A 43 0.86 -32.84 18.15
N ASN A 44 1.37 -31.73 18.69
CA ASN A 44 1.41 -31.35 20.08
C ASN A 44 1.51 -29.82 20.16
N ALA A 45 0.99 -29.21 21.23
CA ALA A 45 1.04 -27.78 21.44
C ALA A 45 1.39 -27.46 22.89
N ASP A 46 2.26 -26.48 23.08
CA ASP A 46 2.75 -25.99 24.37
C ASP A 46 2.50 -24.48 24.51
N ASN A 47 1.46 -23.96 23.86
CA ASN A 47 1.13 -22.53 23.83
C ASN A 47 -0.37 -22.29 23.60
N LEU A 48 -1.21 -23.13 24.20
CA LEU A 48 -2.66 -23.05 24.04
C LEU A 48 -3.25 -22.08 25.09
N PHE A 49 -3.72 -20.92 24.63
CA PHE A 49 -4.29 -19.87 25.48
C PHE A 49 -5.70 -19.54 25.03
N ASN A 50 -6.69 -19.85 25.85
CA ASN A 50 -8.09 -19.67 25.49
C ASN A 50 -8.81 -18.62 26.35
N TYR A 51 -8.17 -18.09 27.40
CA TYR A 51 -8.78 -17.24 28.43
C TYR A 51 -10.02 -17.90 29.10
N PRO A 52 -9.88 -18.47 30.31
CA PRO A 52 -8.83 -18.18 31.28
C PRO A 52 -7.71 -19.22 31.35
N PHE A 53 -7.76 -20.31 30.57
CA PHE A 53 -6.79 -21.39 30.71
C PHE A 53 -5.50 -21.15 29.93
N THR A 54 -4.44 -21.70 30.50
CA THR A 54 -3.21 -22.04 29.79
C THR A 54 -3.11 -23.56 29.70
N MET A 55 -2.94 -24.09 28.50
CA MET A 55 -2.94 -25.53 28.24
C MET A 55 -1.69 -25.97 27.46
N LYS A 56 -1.32 -27.23 27.65
CA LYS A 56 -0.26 -27.89 26.88
C LYS A 56 -0.60 -29.36 26.68
N THR A 57 -0.58 -29.82 25.43
CA THR A 57 -0.81 -31.23 25.14
C THR A 57 0.42 -32.06 25.53
N MET A 58 0.16 -33.30 25.93
CA MET A 58 1.16 -34.32 26.22
C MET A 58 0.74 -35.62 25.55
N ASP A 59 1.66 -36.57 25.43
CA ASP A 59 1.36 -37.91 24.92
C ASP A 59 0.24 -38.63 25.72
N THR A 60 0.07 -38.29 27.00
CA THR A 60 -0.85 -38.96 27.94
C THR A 60 -2.15 -38.19 28.21
N GLY A 61 -2.29 -36.97 27.66
CA GLY A 61 -3.44 -36.10 27.91
C GLY A 61 -3.09 -34.61 27.85
N LEU A 62 -3.72 -33.82 28.73
CA LEU A 62 -3.66 -32.36 28.72
C LEU A 62 -3.11 -31.81 30.06
N ILE A 63 -2.13 -30.92 29.98
CA ILE A 63 -1.76 -30.04 31.10
C ILE A 63 -2.74 -28.88 31.14
N VAL A 64 -3.28 -28.59 32.32
CA VAL A 64 -4.13 -27.43 32.58
C VAL A 64 -3.48 -26.58 33.66
N SER A 65 -3.35 -25.28 33.40
CA SER A 65 -2.71 -24.29 34.27
C SER A 65 -3.38 -22.92 34.12
N TYR A 66 -2.95 -21.98 34.97
CA TYR A 66 -3.21 -20.56 34.83
C TYR A 66 -1.89 -19.81 34.84
N ILE A 67 -1.57 -19.16 33.72
CA ILE A 67 -0.45 -18.24 33.60
C ILE A 67 -1.05 -16.86 33.32
N PRO A 68 -1.00 -15.91 34.28
CA PRO A 68 -1.64 -14.60 34.09
C PRO A 68 -1.01 -13.79 32.95
N TRP A 69 0.26 -14.07 32.64
CA TRP A 69 1.02 -13.35 31.63
C TRP A 69 2.25 -14.13 31.17
N GLY A 70 2.52 -14.14 29.87
CA GLY A 70 3.71 -14.73 29.25
C GLY A 70 3.56 -16.18 28.83
N VAL A 71 4.70 -16.87 28.70
CA VAL A 71 4.79 -18.24 28.17
C VAL A 71 4.39 -19.29 29.21
N ILE A 72 3.91 -20.45 28.76
CA ILE A 72 3.79 -21.61 29.65
C ILE A 72 5.19 -22.13 30.01
N GLY A 73 5.43 -22.37 31.29
CA GLY A 73 6.65 -23.04 31.76
C GLY A 73 6.52 -24.56 31.76
N ASP A 74 7.51 -25.24 32.36
CA ASP A 74 7.48 -26.70 32.56
C ASP A 74 6.66 -27.13 33.79
N SER A 75 6.03 -26.17 34.47
CA SER A 75 5.10 -26.47 35.55
C SER A 75 3.86 -27.16 34.96
N ALA A 76 3.63 -28.40 35.36
CA ALA A 76 2.46 -29.19 34.99
C ALA A 76 1.52 -29.34 36.20
N PRO A 77 0.87 -28.27 36.69
CA PRO A 77 0.20 -28.29 37.99
C PRO A 77 -0.96 -29.31 38.03
N ILE A 78 -1.72 -29.42 36.93
CA ILE A 78 -2.78 -30.40 36.75
C ILE A 78 -2.56 -31.12 35.42
N GLU A 79 -2.42 -32.44 35.47
CA GLU A 79 -2.40 -33.32 34.29
C GLU A 79 -3.72 -34.08 34.23
N VAL A 80 -4.46 -33.95 33.13
CA VAL A 80 -5.75 -34.60 32.87
C VAL A 80 -5.58 -35.62 31.75
N GLY A 81 -5.87 -36.90 32.01
CA GLY A 81 -5.75 -37.94 31.00
C GLY A 81 -6.55 -39.19 31.35
N LEU A 82 -6.22 -40.31 30.69
CA LEU A 82 -6.80 -41.62 30.95
C LEU A 82 -5.72 -42.59 31.42
N SER A 83 -6.06 -43.49 32.34
CA SER A 83 -5.15 -44.50 32.86
C SER A 83 -4.58 -45.37 31.72
N GLY A 84 -3.27 -45.29 31.53
CA GLY A 84 -2.55 -46.05 30.49
C GLY A 84 -2.82 -45.58 29.06
N LEU A 85 -3.30 -44.35 28.86
CA LEU A 85 -3.28 -43.69 27.56
C LEU A 85 -1.88 -43.13 27.29
N SER A 86 -1.36 -43.39 26.09
CA SER A 86 -0.14 -42.77 25.58
C SER A 86 -0.16 -42.83 24.05
N THR A 87 -0.04 -41.68 23.41
CA THR A 87 0.05 -41.52 21.95
C THR A 87 1.21 -40.59 21.63
N ASN A 88 1.88 -40.77 20.50
CA ASN A 88 2.95 -39.88 20.05
C ASN A 88 2.43 -38.68 19.22
N LYS A 89 1.11 -38.56 19.05
CA LYS A 89 0.46 -37.47 18.33
C LYS A 89 -0.92 -37.18 18.88
N VAL A 90 -1.27 -35.91 18.86
CA VAL A 90 -2.59 -35.34 19.16
C VAL A 90 -3.10 -34.69 17.89
N THR A 91 -4.39 -34.84 17.60
CA THR A 91 -4.99 -34.28 16.38
C THR A 91 -6.11 -33.32 16.72
N VAL A 92 -6.43 -32.40 15.81
CA VAL A 92 -7.70 -31.67 15.84
C VAL A 92 -8.76 -32.53 15.16
N SER A 93 -9.79 -32.95 15.89
CA SER A 93 -10.88 -33.81 15.39
C SER A 93 -12.07 -33.02 14.86
N ASP A 94 -12.31 -31.83 15.40
CA ASP A 94 -13.29 -30.86 14.90
C ASP A 94 -12.92 -29.44 15.35
N HIS A 95 -13.50 -28.46 14.67
CA HIS A 95 -13.43 -27.05 15.04
C HIS A 95 -14.65 -26.30 14.49
N THR A 96 -14.96 -25.19 15.15
CA THR A 96 -16.03 -24.25 14.83
C THR A 96 -15.43 -22.84 14.79
N ASP A 97 -16.25 -21.78 14.80
CA ASP A 97 -15.75 -20.41 14.71
C ASP A 97 -14.79 -19.98 15.85
N TRP A 98 -14.94 -20.54 17.06
CA TRP A 98 -14.04 -20.23 18.18
C TRP A 98 -13.80 -21.40 19.15
N THR A 99 -14.13 -22.63 18.73
CA THR A 99 -13.81 -23.86 19.49
C THR A 99 -12.97 -24.83 18.68
N VAL A 100 -12.18 -25.61 19.39
CA VAL A 100 -11.36 -26.71 18.86
C VAL A 100 -11.58 -27.95 19.72
N THR A 101 -11.70 -29.11 19.08
CA THR A 101 -11.71 -30.41 19.74
C THR A 101 -10.38 -31.12 19.47
N MET A 102 -9.64 -31.38 20.55
CA MET A 102 -8.35 -32.05 20.56
C MET A 102 -8.54 -33.53 20.88
N ASP A 103 -7.88 -34.41 20.13
CA ASP A 103 -8.09 -35.86 20.19
C ASP A 103 -6.79 -36.64 20.40
N TRP A 104 -6.80 -37.51 21.41
CA TRP A 104 -5.76 -38.50 21.69
C TRP A 104 -6.32 -39.90 21.42
N THR A 105 -5.66 -40.67 20.56
CA THR A 105 -6.07 -42.05 20.25
C THR A 105 -4.90 -43.01 20.41
N SER A 106 -5.08 -44.07 21.20
CA SER A 106 -4.09 -45.14 21.42
C SER A 106 -4.78 -46.50 21.52
N GLY A 107 -4.71 -47.29 20.43
CA GLY A 107 -5.49 -48.53 20.31
C GLY A 107 -7.00 -48.24 20.39
N ASP A 108 -7.69 -48.91 21.31
CA ASP A 108 -9.12 -48.71 21.55
C ASP A 108 -9.42 -47.53 22.50
N LYS A 109 -8.39 -46.86 23.01
CA LYS A 109 -8.53 -45.71 23.92
C LYS A 109 -8.63 -44.42 23.13
N ASN A 110 -9.65 -43.63 23.41
CA ASN A 110 -9.78 -42.27 22.90
C ASN A 110 -10.14 -41.30 24.04
N LEU A 111 -9.50 -40.14 24.02
CA LEU A 111 -9.77 -38.96 24.85
C LEU A 111 -9.97 -37.77 23.91
N SER A 112 -11.11 -37.10 24.03
CA SER A 112 -11.42 -35.87 23.32
C SER A 112 -11.57 -34.72 24.31
N VAL A 113 -11.04 -33.55 23.97
CA VAL A 113 -11.12 -32.34 24.77
C VAL A 113 -11.55 -31.16 23.93
N THR A 114 -12.73 -30.60 24.20
CA THR A 114 -13.23 -29.40 23.53
C THR A 114 -12.97 -28.16 24.38
N SER A 115 -12.42 -27.13 23.75
CA SER A 115 -12.11 -25.83 24.35
C SER A 115 -12.35 -24.71 23.34
N GLY A 116 -12.60 -23.50 23.83
CA GLY A 116 -12.76 -22.32 22.98
C GLY A 116 -12.33 -21.05 23.69
N VAL A 117 -12.11 -19.99 22.91
CA VAL A 117 -11.75 -18.68 23.48
C VAL A 117 -12.89 -18.17 24.36
N GLY A 118 -12.57 -17.62 25.53
CA GLY A 118 -13.54 -17.11 26.50
C GLY A 118 -14.35 -18.20 27.21
N MET A 119 -14.02 -19.48 27.04
CA MET A 119 -14.71 -20.58 27.72
C MET A 119 -14.05 -20.93 29.06
N PRO A 120 -14.76 -20.78 30.19
CA PRO A 120 -14.23 -21.11 31.52
C PRO A 120 -14.32 -22.60 31.86
N PHE A 121 -14.84 -23.44 30.97
CA PHE A 121 -14.85 -24.89 31.09
C PHE A 121 -14.03 -25.53 29.96
N LEU A 122 -13.35 -26.62 30.31
CA LEU A 122 -12.82 -27.61 29.39
C LEU A 122 -13.72 -28.84 29.46
N TYR A 123 -14.11 -29.35 28.29
CA TYR A 123 -15.09 -30.41 28.15
C TYR A 123 -14.41 -31.69 27.67
N PHE A 124 -14.53 -32.77 28.42
CA PHE A 124 -13.81 -34.01 28.15
C PHE A 124 -14.76 -35.14 27.85
N GLU A 125 -14.44 -35.93 26.83
CA GLU A 125 -15.09 -37.20 26.52
C GLU A 125 -14.04 -38.31 26.39
N LYS A 126 -14.45 -39.55 26.69
CA LYS A 126 -13.59 -40.74 26.61
C LYS A 126 -14.32 -41.95 26.04
N SER A 127 -13.58 -42.99 25.70
CA SER A 127 -14.17 -44.32 25.45
C SER A 127 -14.79 -44.93 26.73
N GLU A 128 -15.88 -45.70 26.59
CA GLU A 128 -16.75 -46.14 27.70
C GLU A 128 -16.00 -46.88 28.82
N GLN A 129 -14.98 -47.69 28.49
CA GLN A 129 -14.29 -48.58 29.44
C GLN A 129 -13.05 -47.97 30.11
N GLU A 130 -12.68 -46.74 29.78
CA GLU A 130 -11.44 -46.12 30.28
C GLU A 130 -11.63 -45.46 31.65
N GLU A 131 -10.58 -45.43 32.46
CA GLU A 131 -10.58 -44.75 33.76
C GLU A 131 -9.91 -43.38 33.62
N VAL A 132 -10.59 -42.31 34.07
CA VAL A 132 -10.01 -40.96 34.10
C VAL A 132 -8.90 -40.92 35.14
N SER A 133 -7.81 -40.23 34.83
CA SER A 133 -6.68 -39.99 35.72
C SER A 133 -6.38 -38.48 35.78
N ILE A 134 -6.57 -37.89 36.95
CA ILE A 134 -6.20 -36.49 37.25
C ILE A 134 -5.00 -36.51 38.19
N LYS A 135 -3.85 -35.99 37.75
CA LYS A 135 -2.67 -35.87 38.59
C LYS A 135 -2.44 -34.42 38.98
N VAL A 136 -2.39 -34.16 40.28
CA VAL A 136 -2.23 -32.84 40.87
C VAL A 136 -0.81 -32.70 41.42
N ASN A 137 0.05 -32.01 40.69
CA ASN A 137 1.45 -31.82 41.06
C ASN A 137 1.68 -30.59 41.95
N SER A 138 0.76 -29.63 41.92
CA SER A 138 0.78 -28.39 42.70
C SER A 138 -0.63 -28.05 43.18
N GLY A 139 -0.72 -27.40 44.33
CA GLY A 139 -1.99 -27.08 44.99
C GLY A 139 -2.51 -28.21 45.90
N ASP A 140 -3.61 -27.92 46.60
CA ASP A 140 -4.26 -28.81 47.53
C ASP A 140 -5.54 -29.39 46.93
N ALA A 141 -5.58 -30.72 46.77
CA ALA A 141 -6.71 -31.40 46.16
C ALA A 141 -7.60 -32.13 47.17
N THR A 142 -8.90 -31.80 47.14
CA THR A 142 -9.94 -32.31 48.03
C THR A 142 -11.06 -32.95 47.22
N ILE A 143 -11.42 -34.19 47.59
CA ILE A 143 -12.59 -34.89 47.02
C ILE A 143 -13.85 -34.42 47.75
N GLN A 144 -14.82 -33.90 47.02
CA GLN A 144 -16.14 -33.52 47.52
C GLN A 144 -17.22 -34.20 46.69
N ASN A 145 -17.71 -35.36 47.15
CA ASN A 145 -18.64 -36.22 46.41
C ASN A 145 -18.07 -36.63 45.04
N ASN A 146 -18.77 -36.30 43.95
CA ASN A 146 -18.35 -36.50 42.56
C ASN A 146 -17.38 -35.41 42.05
N LYS A 147 -17.03 -34.41 42.86
CA LYS A 147 -16.13 -33.32 42.48
C LYS A 147 -14.73 -33.52 43.05
N LEU A 148 -13.72 -33.08 42.29
CA LEU A 148 -12.34 -32.91 42.77
C LEU A 148 -12.00 -31.42 42.73
N ILE A 149 -11.87 -30.81 43.90
CA ILE A 149 -11.52 -29.40 44.07
C ILE A 149 -10.00 -29.31 44.23
N ILE A 150 -9.35 -28.40 43.51
CA ILE A 150 -7.91 -28.22 43.51
C ILE A 150 -7.61 -26.74 43.79
N GLU A 151 -7.16 -26.45 45.00
CA GLU A 151 -6.89 -25.08 45.46
C GLU A 151 -5.44 -24.68 45.18
N ASN A 152 -5.21 -23.44 44.76
CA ASN A 152 -3.89 -22.85 44.54
C ASN A 152 -2.96 -23.67 43.62
N ALA A 153 -3.50 -24.23 42.53
CA ALA A 153 -2.72 -25.11 41.65
C ALA A 153 -1.62 -24.35 40.89
N SER A 154 -1.93 -23.15 40.38
CA SER A 154 -1.00 -22.33 39.59
C SER A 154 -1.33 -20.85 39.76
N HIS A 155 -0.35 -20.02 40.14
CA HIS A 155 -0.51 -18.56 40.36
C HIS A 155 -1.73 -18.19 41.23
N GLY A 156 -2.04 -19.01 42.24
CA GLY A 156 -3.17 -18.80 43.15
C GLY A 156 -4.55 -19.09 42.55
N ALA A 157 -4.62 -19.69 41.35
CA ALA A 157 -5.89 -20.11 40.76
C ALA A 157 -6.37 -21.44 41.33
N ASP A 158 -7.68 -21.50 41.58
CA ASP A 158 -8.40 -22.70 42.01
C ASP A 158 -9.11 -23.34 40.81
N PHE A 159 -9.23 -24.66 40.84
CA PHE A 159 -9.87 -25.46 39.80
C PHE A 159 -10.84 -26.47 40.42
N VAL A 160 -11.79 -26.90 39.61
CA VAL A 160 -12.73 -27.96 39.98
C VAL A 160 -12.96 -28.90 38.81
N VAL A 161 -12.87 -30.19 39.08
CA VAL A 161 -13.27 -31.25 38.14
C VAL A 161 -14.65 -31.74 38.54
N PHE A 162 -15.59 -31.66 37.60
CA PHE A 162 -16.97 -32.13 37.76
C PHE A 162 -17.12 -33.49 37.07
N ALA A 163 -17.24 -34.57 37.85
CA ALA A 163 -17.62 -35.88 37.32
C ALA A 163 -19.15 -36.09 37.40
N PRO A 164 -19.74 -36.94 36.54
CA PRO A 164 -21.19 -37.22 36.53
C PRO A 164 -21.73 -37.70 37.88
N SER A 165 -23.01 -37.50 38.14
CA SER A 165 -23.64 -37.92 39.40
C SER A 165 -23.41 -39.40 39.71
N GLY A 166 -23.03 -39.68 40.96
CA GLY A 166 -22.69 -41.03 41.43
C GLY A 166 -21.24 -41.46 41.18
N SER A 167 -20.44 -40.63 40.50
CA SER A 167 -19.00 -40.87 40.36
C SER A 167 -18.28 -40.82 41.70
N THR A 168 -17.28 -41.68 41.86
CA THR A 168 -16.39 -41.69 43.02
C THR A 168 -14.95 -41.51 42.58
N TRP A 169 -14.13 -40.91 43.45
CA TRP A 169 -12.71 -40.70 43.23
C TRP A 169 -11.88 -41.60 44.14
N THR A 170 -10.84 -42.23 43.58
CA THR A 170 -9.81 -42.94 44.36
C THR A 170 -8.50 -42.16 44.32
N LYS A 171 -7.82 -42.03 45.46
CA LYS A 171 -6.56 -41.27 45.58
C LYS A 171 -5.38 -42.22 45.77
N ASN A 172 -4.35 -42.05 44.94
CA ASN A 172 -3.04 -42.70 45.11
C ASN A 172 -1.92 -41.67 44.95
N GLY A 173 -1.36 -41.20 46.07
CA GLY A 173 -0.42 -40.09 46.07
C GLY A 173 -1.06 -38.80 45.54
N SER A 174 -0.51 -38.26 44.45
CA SER A 174 -1.02 -37.09 43.72
C SER A 174 -2.01 -37.44 42.60
N VAL A 175 -2.28 -38.73 42.36
CA VAL A 175 -3.15 -39.19 41.27
C VAL A 175 -4.54 -39.51 41.81
N TYR A 176 -5.57 -39.01 41.11
CA TYR A 176 -6.98 -39.19 41.40
C TYR A 176 -7.67 -39.86 40.22
N ASN A 177 -8.22 -41.06 40.44
CA ASN A 177 -8.85 -41.85 39.40
C ASN A 177 -10.36 -41.95 39.58
N SER A 178 -11.10 -41.97 38.47
CA SER A 178 -12.54 -42.21 38.46
C SER A 178 -12.99 -42.98 37.22
N SER A 179 -13.88 -43.95 37.40
CA SER A 179 -14.60 -44.61 36.31
C SER A 179 -15.78 -43.78 35.78
N LEU A 180 -16.01 -42.58 36.35
CA LEU A 180 -17.15 -41.71 36.06
C LEU A 180 -18.52 -42.41 36.20
N ASN A 181 -18.62 -43.41 37.08
CA ASN A 181 -19.83 -44.24 37.23
C ASN A 181 -20.28 -44.88 35.90
N GLY A 182 -19.32 -45.26 35.05
CA GLY A 182 -19.57 -45.85 33.73
C GLY A 182 -19.98 -44.85 32.65
N LYS A 183 -19.96 -43.55 32.93
CA LYS A 183 -20.17 -42.49 31.94
C LYS A 183 -18.89 -42.17 31.19
N ASN A 184 -19.04 -41.41 30.12
CA ASN A 184 -17.97 -41.09 29.18
C ASN A 184 -17.67 -39.59 29.09
N TYR A 185 -18.24 -38.75 29.95
CA TYR A 185 -18.07 -37.29 29.93
C TYR A 185 -17.72 -36.73 31.32
N TRP A 186 -16.91 -35.67 31.36
CA TRP A 186 -16.65 -34.86 32.55
C TRP A 186 -16.16 -33.47 32.13
N SER A 187 -16.12 -32.52 33.05
CA SER A 187 -15.55 -31.19 32.77
C SER A 187 -14.59 -30.73 33.84
N LEU A 188 -13.74 -29.78 33.47
CA LEU A 188 -12.84 -29.08 34.36
C LEU A 188 -13.08 -27.58 34.19
N SER A 189 -13.17 -26.85 35.31
CA SER A 189 -13.30 -25.40 35.28
C SER A 189 -12.25 -24.72 36.16
N MET A 190 -11.80 -23.54 35.75
CA MET A 190 -11.04 -22.63 36.61
C MET A 190 -12.03 -21.71 37.32
N ILE A 191 -11.84 -21.53 38.62
CA ILE A 191 -12.67 -20.64 39.43
C ILE A 191 -12.27 -19.17 39.15
N PRO A 192 -13.23 -18.25 38.96
CA PRO A 192 -12.94 -16.83 38.74
C PRO A 192 -12.14 -16.23 39.90
N GLN A 193 -11.07 -15.48 39.60
CA GLN A 193 -10.21 -14.88 40.62
C GLN A 193 -10.88 -13.75 41.41
N SER A 194 -11.96 -13.17 40.85
CA SER A 194 -12.79 -12.17 41.55
C SER A 194 -13.62 -12.78 42.68
N ASN A 195 -13.70 -14.11 42.76
CA ASN A 195 -14.51 -14.79 43.76
C ASN A 195 -13.87 -14.73 45.16
N THR A 196 -14.71 -14.56 46.19
CA THR A 196 -14.29 -14.51 47.60
C THR A 196 -14.77 -15.71 48.41
N ASN A 197 -15.61 -16.57 47.83
CA ASN A 197 -16.13 -17.77 48.48
C ASN A 197 -16.11 -18.96 47.50
N LEU A 198 -15.09 -19.81 47.62
CA LEU A 198 -14.86 -20.94 46.72
C LEU A 198 -16.09 -21.83 46.52
N GLN A 199 -16.77 -22.21 47.60
CA GLN A 199 -17.95 -23.08 47.51
C GLN A 199 -19.09 -22.39 46.75
N ALA A 200 -19.31 -21.09 46.98
CA ALA A 200 -20.36 -20.36 46.27
C ALA A 200 -20.12 -20.30 44.75
N ALA A 201 -18.86 -20.14 44.31
CA ALA A 201 -18.53 -20.21 42.89
C ALA A 201 -18.72 -21.61 42.32
N ILE A 202 -18.31 -22.66 43.05
CA ILE A 202 -18.55 -24.04 42.63
C ILE A 202 -20.05 -24.29 42.46
N ASP A 203 -20.87 -23.87 43.43
CA ASP A 203 -22.33 -24.04 43.40
C ASP A 203 -22.98 -23.24 42.25
N GLU A 204 -22.43 -22.08 41.89
CA GLU A 204 -22.87 -21.29 40.74
C GLU A 204 -22.54 -21.96 39.41
N MET A 205 -21.38 -22.59 39.30
CA MET A 205 -20.85 -23.17 38.07
C MET A 205 -21.35 -24.59 37.81
N GLU A 206 -21.61 -25.36 38.87
CA GLU A 206 -22.04 -26.78 38.80
C GLU A 206 -23.23 -27.03 37.85
N PRO A 207 -24.29 -26.20 37.80
CA PRO A 207 -25.40 -26.41 36.86
C PRO A 207 -24.99 -26.36 35.38
N TYR A 208 -23.83 -25.78 35.05
CA TYR A 208 -23.35 -25.59 33.68
C TYR A 208 -22.26 -26.60 33.28
N ALA A 209 -21.74 -27.37 34.25
CA ALA A 209 -20.60 -28.25 34.07
C ALA A 209 -20.78 -29.35 33.01
N PHE A 210 -22.02 -29.67 32.66
CA PHE A 210 -22.36 -30.72 31.70
C PHE A 210 -23.10 -30.19 30.46
N VAL A 211 -23.01 -28.89 30.20
CA VAL A 211 -23.52 -28.24 28.98
C VAL A 211 -22.36 -28.09 28.00
N PHE A 212 -22.18 -29.08 27.13
CA PHE A 212 -21.02 -29.19 26.24
C PHE A 212 -21.28 -28.44 24.93
N PRO A 213 -20.33 -27.65 24.41
CA PRO A 213 -20.49 -26.99 23.11
C PRO A 213 -20.39 -28.02 21.99
N THR A 214 -21.28 -27.91 21.00
CA THR A 214 -21.30 -28.76 19.80
C THR A 214 -21.12 -27.94 18.53
N ASP A 215 -21.47 -26.66 18.56
CA ASP A 215 -21.22 -25.72 17.48
C ASP A 215 -21.11 -24.30 18.03
N THR A 216 -20.30 -23.47 17.39
CA THR A 216 -20.24 -22.02 17.67
C THR A 216 -20.23 -21.25 16.38
N GLN A 217 -21.12 -20.27 16.26
CA GLN A 217 -21.25 -19.47 15.05
C GLN A 217 -21.40 -17.99 15.35
N VAL A 218 -20.65 -17.16 14.63
CA VAL A 218 -20.92 -15.74 14.45
C VAL A 218 -21.73 -15.56 13.17
N SER A 219 -22.73 -14.70 13.23
CA SER A 219 -23.48 -14.22 12.08
C SER A 219 -23.51 -12.71 12.13
N TRP A 220 -23.52 -12.05 10.97
CA TRP A 220 -23.57 -10.60 10.91
C TRP A 220 -24.53 -10.13 9.81
N SER A 221 -25.00 -8.91 9.96
CA SER A 221 -25.77 -8.20 8.96
C SER A 221 -25.44 -6.71 9.01
N TYR A 222 -25.12 -6.14 7.85
CA TYR A 222 -24.95 -4.71 7.70
C TYR A 222 -26.22 -4.11 7.09
N ASN A 223 -26.81 -3.14 7.78
CA ASN A 223 -27.92 -2.35 7.26
C ASN A 223 -27.38 -1.03 6.73
N GLU A 224 -27.25 -0.95 5.41
CA GLU A 224 -26.75 0.22 4.69
C GLU A 224 -27.57 1.49 4.99
N SER A 225 -28.89 1.41 5.15
CA SER A 225 -29.74 2.60 5.35
C SER A 225 -29.47 3.39 6.64
N ASN A 226 -28.85 2.77 7.63
CA ASN A 226 -28.51 3.40 8.91
C ASN A 226 -27.09 3.05 9.39
N ALA A 227 -26.27 2.55 8.47
CA ALA A 227 -24.91 2.08 8.70
C ALA A 227 -24.71 1.11 9.87
N LYS A 228 -25.76 0.39 10.30
CA LYS A 228 -25.70 -0.47 11.48
C LYS A 228 -25.16 -1.84 11.12
N LEU A 229 -24.06 -2.23 11.74
CA LEU A 229 -23.58 -3.60 11.79
C LEU A 229 -24.14 -4.29 13.04
N SER A 230 -24.85 -5.40 12.86
CA SER A 230 -25.29 -6.27 13.95
C SER A 230 -24.60 -7.62 13.83
N SER A 231 -23.98 -8.10 14.91
CA SER A 231 -23.30 -9.40 14.95
C SER A 231 -23.86 -10.23 16.10
N THR A 232 -24.20 -11.50 15.85
CA THR A 232 -24.76 -12.42 16.83
C THR A 232 -23.87 -13.65 16.97
N TYR A 233 -23.43 -13.89 18.20
CA TYR A 233 -22.60 -15.03 18.59
C TYR A 233 -23.49 -16.06 19.26
N THR A 234 -23.52 -17.28 18.71
CA THR A 234 -24.37 -18.38 19.18
C THR A 234 -23.54 -19.61 19.50
N ILE A 235 -23.83 -20.23 20.65
CA ILE A 235 -23.32 -21.54 21.05
C ILE A 235 -24.46 -22.54 21.03
N THR A 236 -24.34 -23.57 20.20
CA THR A 236 -25.21 -24.75 20.25
C THR A 236 -24.59 -25.76 21.21
N SER A 237 -25.38 -26.26 22.16
CA SER A 237 -24.88 -27.16 23.20
C SER A 237 -25.67 -28.46 23.32
N GLU A 238 -24.97 -29.50 23.79
CA GLU A 238 -25.54 -30.76 24.24
C GLU A 238 -25.50 -30.83 25.77
N VAL A 239 -26.64 -31.11 26.40
CA VAL A 239 -26.73 -31.31 27.84
C VAL A 239 -26.47 -32.79 28.16
N LYS A 240 -25.28 -33.10 28.69
CA LYS A 240 -24.90 -34.47 29.08
C LYS A 240 -25.58 -34.90 30.39
N GLU A 241 -25.80 -33.96 31.31
CA GLU A 241 -26.46 -34.18 32.60
C GLU A 241 -27.08 -32.88 33.14
N GLY A 242 -28.13 -33.00 33.97
CA GLY A 242 -28.79 -31.85 34.59
C GLY A 242 -29.93 -31.28 33.75
N THR A 243 -30.44 -30.12 34.16
CA THR A 243 -31.60 -29.46 33.53
C THR A 243 -31.27 -28.12 32.88
N THR A 244 -30.08 -27.58 33.11
CA THR A 244 -29.63 -26.31 32.54
C THR A 244 -29.32 -26.51 31.06
N THR A 245 -29.83 -25.61 30.23
CA THR A 245 -29.53 -25.57 28.78
C THR A 245 -28.72 -24.35 28.38
N GLN A 246 -28.50 -23.42 29.31
CA GLN A 246 -27.70 -22.21 29.10
C GLN A 246 -26.21 -22.52 29.26
N PHE A 247 -25.37 -21.84 28.49
CA PHE A 247 -23.93 -21.89 28.59
C PHE A 247 -23.41 -20.89 29.64
N TYR A 248 -22.27 -21.19 30.25
CA TYR A 248 -21.54 -20.29 31.13
C TYR A 248 -20.36 -19.72 30.35
N GLN A 249 -20.59 -18.66 29.56
CA GLN A 249 -19.63 -18.12 28.60
C GLN A 249 -19.00 -16.82 29.09
N GLY A 250 -17.71 -16.62 28.82
CA GLY A 250 -17.02 -15.36 29.05
C GLY A 250 -17.16 -14.40 27.87
N LEU A 251 -17.21 -13.11 28.15
CA LEU A 251 -17.13 -12.04 27.16
C LEU A 251 -15.87 -11.23 27.44
N LEU A 252 -15.07 -10.97 26.40
CA LEU A 252 -13.89 -10.09 26.47
C LEU A 252 -14.31 -8.60 26.45
N PRO A 253 -13.41 -7.65 26.78
CA PRO A 253 -13.75 -6.22 26.81
C PRO A 253 -14.44 -5.66 25.57
N HIS A 254 -13.95 -5.99 24.37
CA HIS A 254 -14.57 -5.53 23.13
C HIS A 254 -15.99 -6.12 22.91
N HIS A 255 -16.34 -7.25 23.53
CA HIS A 255 -17.70 -7.77 23.51
C HIS A 255 -18.63 -7.00 24.46
N TRP A 256 -18.32 -7.02 25.76
CA TRP A 256 -19.26 -6.50 26.76
C TRP A 256 -19.38 -4.98 26.74
N ALA A 257 -18.42 -4.27 26.13
CA ALA A 257 -18.51 -2.83 25.90
C ALA A 257 -19.47 -2.44 24.76
N HIS A 258 -19.80 -3.38 23.86
CA HIS A 258 -20.56 -3.12 22.63
C HIS A 258 -21.81 -4.01 22.49
N LEU A 259 -22.32 -4.56 23.61
CA LEU A 259 -23.56 -5.32 23.60
C LEU A 259 -24.73 -4.47 23.09
N SER A 260 -25.47 -5.02 22.13
CA SER A 260 -26.74 -4.44 21.69
C SER A 260 -27.71 -4.29 22.86
N SER A 261 -28.59 -3.29 22.78
CA SER A 261 -29.62 -3.05 23.80
C SER A 261 -30.58 -4.23 24.04
N THR A 262 -30.66 -5.16 23.09
CA THR A 262 -31.47 -6.39 23.17
C THR A 262 -30.67 -7.62 23.63
N SER A 263 -29.35 -7.52 23.74
CA SER A 263 -28.51 -8.64 24.18
C SER A 263 -28.64 -8.87 25.68
N SER A 264 -28.45 -10.12 26.09
CA SER A 264 -28.26 -10.43 27.52
C SER A 264 -26.94 -9.83 28.01
N THR A 265 -26.93 -9.36 29.26
CA THR A 265 -25.75 -8.73 29.87
C THR A 265 -25.06 -9.67 30.86
N PRO A 266 -23.72 -9.66 30.95
CA PRO A 266 -23.00 -10.39 31.99
C PRO A 266 -23.49 -10.07 33.40
N ASN A 267 -23.64 -11.10 34.22
CA ASN A 267 -24.12 -10.97 35.61
C ASN A 267 -23.47 -11.98 36.58
N GLY A 268 -22.40 -12.65 36.14
CA GLY A 268 -21.59 -13.55 36.96
C GLY A 268 -20.28 -12.92 37.44
N PRO A 269 -19.48 -13.66 38.21
CA PRO A 269 -18.12 -13.28 38.57
C PRO A 269 -17.23 -13.16 37.31
N SER A 270 -16.17 -12.34 37.39
CA SER A 270 -15.25 -12.09 36.27
C SER A 270 -13.88 -12.75 36.47
N TYR A 271 -13.19 -12.96 35.35
CA TYR A 271 -11.81 -13.44 35.31
C TYR A 271 -10.87 -12.29 34.97
N SER A 272 -9.72 -12.25 35.64
CA SER A 272 -8.61 -11.41 35.19
C SER A 272 -7.85 -12.17 34.11
N THR A 273 -7.65 -11.52 32.95
CA THR A 273 -6.96 -12.10 31.81
C THR A 273 -5.96 -11.10 31.24
N VAL A 274 -5.09 -11.59 30.36
CA VAL A 274 -4.19 -10.75 29.58
C VAL A 274 -4.89 -9.71 28.68
N ARG A 275 -6.16 -9.95 28.35
CA ARG A 275 -7.01 -9.05 27.56
C ARG A 275 -7.87 -8.15 28.44
N GLY A 276 -7.56 -8.02 29.72
CA GLY A 276 -8.38 -7.31 30.70
C GLY A 276 -9.47 -8.19 31.32
N GLU A 277 -10.53 -7.55 31.81
CA GLU A 277 -11.62 -8.23 32.52
C GLU A 277 -12.51 -9.04 31.56
N MET A 278 -12.55 -10.35 31.76
CA MET A 278 -13.51 -11.23 31.08
C MET A 278 -14.73 -11.46 31.96
N LYS A 279 -15.90 -10.99 31.52
CA LYS A 279 -17.16 -11.04 32.29
C LYS A 279 -18.01 -12.24 31.88
N ILE A 280 -18.66 -12.88 32.87
CA ILE A 280 -19.48 -14.06 32.59
C ILE A 280 -20.93 -13.71 32.25
N LEU A 281 -21.38 -14.25 31.12
CA LEU A 281 -22.75 -14.32 30.67
C LEU A 281 -23.30 -15.75 30.80
N LYS A 282 -24.47 -15.88 31.43
CA LYS A 282 -25.26 -17.12 31.49
C LYS A 282 -26.27 -17.13 30.34
N GLY A 283 -25.91 -17.73 29.23
CA GLY A 283 -26.73 -17.74 28.02
C GLY A 283 -26.03 -18.42 26.85
N ASN A 284 -26.78 -18.70 25.79
CA ASN A 284 -26.26 -19.34 24.57
C ASN A 284 -25.97 -18.33 23.47
N THR A 285 -26.44 -17.10 23.61
CA THR A 285 -26.37 -16.08 22.57
C THR A 285 -26.10 -14.72 23.20
N PHE A 286 -25.24 -13.93 22.54
CA PHE A 286 -25.15 -12.49 22.74
C PHE A 286 -25.07 -11.79 21.38
N SER A 287 -25.34 -10.49 21.35
CA SER A 287 -25.29 -9.72 20.11
C SER A 287 -24.66 -8.36 20.32
N LEU A 288 -23.80 -7.98 19.40
CA LEU A 288 -23.09 -6.72 19.35
C LEU A 288 -23.72 -5.79 18.32
N GLU A 289 -23.56 -4.49 18.55
CA GLU A 289 -24.06 -3.46 17.67
C GLU A 289 -23.01 -2.38 17.47
N HIS A 290 -22.68 -2.12 16.21
CA HIS A 290 -21.74 -1.08 15.81
C HIS A 290 -22.34 -0.23 14.69
N TYR A 291 -21.83 0.99 14.55
CA TYR A 291 -22.24 1.95 13.53
C TYR A 291 -21.02 2.30 12.69
N PHE A 292 -21.06 1.92 11.41
CA PHE A 292 -19.96 2.15 10.50
C PHE A 292 -19.97 3.61 10.02
N THR A 293 -18.85 4.30 10.20
CA THR A 293 -18.71 5.73 9.83
C THR A 293 -18.20 5.94 8.41
N GLY A 294 -18.04 4.84 7.66
CA GLY A 294 -17.57 4.83 6.28
C GLY A 294 -16.06 4.95 6.12
N ILE A 295 -15.61 4.79 4.88
CA ILE A 295 -14.23 4.98 4.41
C ILE A 295 -14.24 5.77 3.10
N LEU A 296 -13.08 6.24 2.65
CA LEU A 296 -12.90 6.91 1.35
C LEU A 296 -11.75 6.26 0.55
N PRO A 297 -11.77 6.32 -0.81
CA PRO A 297 -10.65 5.82 -1.63
C PRO A 297 -9.37 6.65 -1.49
N THR A 298 -9.53 7.96 -1.28
CA THR A 298 -8.51 8.97 -0.97
C THR A 298 -9.23 10.14 -0.27
N LEU A 299 -8.52 11.23 0.09
CA LEU A 299 -9.16 12.46 0.56
C LEU A 299 -9.69 13.31 -0.61
N PRO A 300 -10.71 14.17 -0.41
CA PRO A 300 -11.29 14.96 -1.49
C PRO A 300 -10.38 16.09 -1.95
N ASN A 301 -10.55 16.51 -3.21
CA ASN A 301 -9.87 17.68 -3.76
C ASN A 301 -10.47 19.00 -3.22
N LEU A 302 -10.19 19.27 -1.95
CA LEU A 302 -10.52 20.52 -1.26
C LEU A 302 -9.26 21.29 -0.83
N VAL A 303 -8.10 20.90 -1.37
CA VAL A 303 -6.77 21.46 -1.05
C VAL A 303 -6.68 22.97 -1.28
N GLN A 304 -7.54 23.54 -2.15
CA GLN A 304 -7.67 24.97 -2.38
C GLN A 304 -8.10 25.77 -1.14
N TYR A 305 -8.67 25.11 -0.13
CA TYR A 305 -9.01 25.71 1.16
C TYR A 305 -7.90 25.57 2.21
N SER A 306 -6.71 25.10 1.81
CA SER A 306 -5.50 25.11 2.63
C SER A 306 -4.55 26.22 2.17
N ASP A 307 -4.31 27.23 3.02
CA ASP A 307 -3.66 28.49 2.64
C ASP A 307 -2.25 28.35 2.01
N SER A 308 -1.47 27.36 2.43
CA SER A 308 -0.10 27.11 1.92
C SER A 308 -0.04 26.15 0.75
N PHE A 309 -1.18 25.69 0.21
CA PHE A 309 -1.19 24.74 -0.90
C PHE A 309 -0.70 25.38 -2.20
N ASP A 310 0.25 24.71 -2.86
CA ASP A 310 0.67 25.00 -4.22
C ASP A 310 0.41 23.78 -5.13
N ILE A 311 -0.46 23.96 -6.12
CA ILE A 311 -0.75 22.91 -7.11
C ILE A 311 0.48 22.58 -7.95
N GLY A 312 1.36 23.54 -8.22
CA GLY A 312 2.59 23.32 -8.99
C GLY A 312 3.53 22.34 -8.29
N GLU A 313 3.64 22.43 -6.96
CA GLU A 313 4.43 21.50 -6.16
C GLU A 313 3.84 20.08 -6.20
N LEU A 314 2.50 19.96 -6.09
CA LEU A 314 1.83 18.67 -6.20
C LEU A 314 1.99 18.05 -7.60
N VAL A 315 1.86 18.85 -8.66
CA VAL A 315 2.06 18.41 -10.05
C VAL A 315 3.46 17.83 -10.23
N SER A 316 4.50 18.55 -9.78
CA SER A 316 5.88 18.06 -9.85
C SER A 316 6.04 16.72 -9.13
N LYS A 317 5.53 16.60 -7.90
CA LYS A 317 5.63 15.34 -7.12
C LYS A 317 4.89 14.16 -7.77
N VAL A 318 3.81 14.40 -8.50
CA VAL A 318 3.09 13.37 -9.25
C VAL A 318 3.91 12.95 -10.48
N GLN A 319 4.46 13.91 -11.21
CA GLN A 319 5.29 13.66 -12.39
C GLN A 319 6.62 12.96 -12.06
N ASP A 320 7.17 13.16 -10.85
CA ASP A 320 8.33 12.40 -10.37
C ASP A 320 8.05 10.88 -10.31
N LEU A 321 6.76 10.48 -10.21
CA LEU A 321 6.35 9.09 -10.09
C LEU A 321 5.64 8.52 -11.31
N GLU A 322 5.15 9.35 -12.24
CA GLU A 322 4.27 8.90 -13.31
C GLU A 322 4.94 7.87 -14.25
N ASN A 323 6.27 7.90 -14.34
CA ASN A 323 7.08 6.97 -15.12
C ASN A 323 7.80 5.92 -14.26
N SER A 324 7.53 5.85 -12.95
CA SER A 324 8.13 4.85 -12.08
C SER A 324 7.74 3.43 -12.51
N GLY A 325 8.75 2.59 -12.73
CA GLY A 325 8.57 1.16 -12.89
C GLY A 325 8.39 0.41 -11.57
N LEU A 326 8.13 -0.89 -11.67
CA LEU A 326 8.19 -1.82 -10.54
C LEU A 326 9.32 -2.81 -10.81
N ASP A 327 10.13 -3.11 -9.79
CA ASP A 327 11.29 -3.99 -9.92
C ASP A 327 10.91 -5.35 -10.52
N LEU A 328 11.76 -5.89 -11.39
CA LEU A 328 11.60 -7.24 -11.95
C LEU A 328 11.81 -8.36 -10.92
N TRP A 329 12.09 -7.99 -9.67
CA TRP A 329 12.06 -8.89 -8.54
C TRP A 329 11.63 -8.16 -7.27
N THR A 330 10.53 -8.61 -6.68
CA THR A 330 10.12 -8.23 -5.32
C THR A 330 9.18 -9.31 -4.77
N ASP A 331 9.11 -9.46 -3.45
CA ASP A 331 8.17 -10.39 -2.84
C ASP A 331 6.77 -9.77 -2.72
N SER A 332 5.76 -10.63 -2.58
CA SER A 332 4.35 -10.19 -2.50
C SER A 332 4.06 -9.09 -1.44
N TYR A 333 4.81 -8.99 -0.34
CA TYR A 333 4.61 -7.94 0.66
C TYR A 333 5.07 -6.57 0.14
N ASN A 334 6.31 -6.53 -0.37
CA ASN A 334 6.92 -5.30 -0.87
C ASN A 334 6.25 -4.86 -2.18
N GLU A 335 5.91 -5.81 -3.05
CA GLU A 335 5.11 -5.54 -4.26
C GLU A 335 3.80 -4.84 -3.93
N GLY A 336 3.04 -5.39 -2.98
CA GLY A 336 1.76 -4.84 -2.58
C GLY A 336 1.87 -3.37 -2.13
N GLN A 337 2.88 -3.07 -1.32
CA GLN A 337 3.14 -1.71 -0.84
C GLN A 337 3.56 -0.75 -1.97
N LEU A 338 4.40 -1.20 -2.91
CA LEU A 338 4.82 -0.39 -4.06
C LEU A 338 3.66 -0.12 -5.02
N MET A 339 2.85 -1.13 -5.34
CA MET A 339 1.61 -0.91 -6.10
C MET A 339 0.68 0.07 -5.37
N ASN A 340 0.54 -0.04 -4.05
CA ASN A 340 -0.29 0.88 -3.27
C ASN A 340 0.21 2.33 -3.31
N ARG A 341 1.53 2.57 -3.32
CA ARG A 341 2.11 3.90 -3.55
C ARG A 341 1.63 4.48 -4.88
N LEU A 342 1.69 3.71 -5.96
CA LEU A 342 1.26 4.16 -7.29
C LEU A 342 -0.26 4.35 -7.36
N VAL A 343 -1.05 3.44 -6.79
CA VAL A 343 -2.53 3.53 -6.70
C VAL A 343 -2.96 4.83 -6.01
N GLN A 344 -2.34 5.16 -4.88
CA GLN A 344 -2.68 6.38 -4.13
C GLN A 344 -2.30 7.64 -4.92
N THR A 345 -1.12 7.68 -5.53
CA THR A 345 -0.69 8.79 -6.38
C THR A 345 -1.61 8.95 -7.61
N ALA A 346 -2.01 7.85 -8.26
CA ALA A 346 -2.86 7.89 -9.44
C ALA A 346 -4.29 8.39 -9.14
N ARG A 347 -4.85 8.03 -7.97
CA ARG A 347 -6.11 8.61 -7.51
C ARG A 347 -5.98 10.11 -7.29
N ILE A 348 -4.89 10.57 -6.68
CA ILE A 348 -4.63 12.00 -6.49
C ILE A 348 -4.51 12.71 -7.85
N ALA A 349 -3.76 12.13 -8.79
CA ALA A 349 -3.63 12.65 -10.15
C ALA A 349 -5.01 12.78 -10.82
N HIS A 350 -5.90 11.80 -10.65
CA HIS A 350 -7.28 11.89 -11.12
C HIS A 350 -8.05 13.06 -10.47
N GLU A 351 -8.02 13.16 -9.14
CA GLU A 351 -8.75 14.18 -8.37
C GLU A 351 -8.35 15.62 -8.77
N ILE A 352 -7.08 15.83 -9.17
CA ILE A 352 -6.56 17.16 -9.60
C ILE A 352 -6.54 17.35 -11.13
N GLY A 353 -7.05 16.39 -11.91
CA GLY A 353 -7.15 16.51 -13.38
C GLY A 353 -5.87 16.16 -14.17
N LEU A 354 -4.87 15.53 -13.55
CA LEU A 354 -3.67 14.99 -14.23
C LEU A 354 -3.94 13.60 -14.80
N TYR A 355 -4.79 13.53 -15.83
CA TYR A 355 -5.26 12.26 -16.38
C TYR A 355 -4.19 11.45 -17.11
N GLU A 356 -3.21 12.10 -17.76
CA GLU A 356 -2.10 11.38 -18.39
C GLU A 356 -1.23 10.67 -17.34
N ALA A 357 -0.86 11.36 -16.26
CA ALA A 357 -0.10 10.78 -15.16
C ALA A 357 -0.86 9.62 -14.50
N ARG A 358 -2.18 9.79 -14.28
CA ARG A 358 -3.06 8.71 -13.81
C ARG A 358 -2.98 7.49 -14.73
N ASP A 359 -3.07 7.67 -16.05
CA ASP A 359 -3.08 6.57 -17.01
C ASP A 359 -1.76 5.81 -17.07
N LYS A 360 -0.62 6.52 -17.03
CA LYS A 360 0.71 5.88 -16.95
C LYS A 360 0.82 5.01 -15.70
N LEU A 361 0.48 5.57 -14.53
CA LEU A 361 0.47 4.84 -13.26
C LEU A 361 -0.51 3.65 -13.26
N LEU A 362 -1.69 3.82 -13.87
CA LEU A 362 -2.68 2.75 -14.03
C LEU A 362 -2.12 1.60 -14.84
N VAL A 363 -1.47 1.88 -15.97
CA VAL A 363 -0.84 0.85 -16.82
C VAL A 363 0.21 0.09 -16.03
N THR A 364 1.12 0.77 -15.33
CA THR A 364 2.15 0.10 -14.50
C THR A 364 1.54 -0.83 -13.45
N VAL A 365 0.53 -0.37 -12.70
CA VAL A 365 -0.14 -1.19 -11.68
C VAL A 365 -0.88 -2.37 -12.31
N LYS A 366 -1.61 -2.12 -13.40
CA LYS A 366 -2.39 -3.14 -14.11
C LYS A 366 -1.48 -4.24 -14.65
N GLU A 367 -0.43 -3.89 -15.40
CA GLU A 367 0.46 -4.88 -16.02
C GLU A 367 1.12 -5.77 -14.97
N ARG A 368 1.59 -5.18 -13.85
CA ARG A 368 2.14 -5.97 -12.74
C ARG A 368 1.10 -6.85 -12.08
N LEU A 369 -0.10 -6.33 -11.84
CA LEU A 369 -1.18 -7.12 -11.22
C LEU A 369 -1.59 -8.29 -12.12
N GLU A 370 -1.72 -8.08 -13.43
CA GLU A 370 -2.04 -9.13 -14.40
C GLU A 370 -0.96 -10.22 -14.45
N ASP A 371 0.33 -9.85 -14.34
CA ASP A 371 1.44 -10.80 -14.26
C ASP A 371 1.25 -11.77 -13.08
N TRP A 372 1.08 -11.21 -11.87
CA TRP A 372 0.83 -11.97 -10.64
C TRP A 372 -0.41 -12.88 -10.68
N LEU A 373 -1.47 -12.44 -11.37
CA LEU A 373 -2.74 -13.18 -11.48
C LEU A 373 -2.72 -14.23 -12.58
N SER A 374 -1.67 -14.27 -13.40
CA SER A 374 -1.49 -15.22 -14.47
C SER A 374 -0.47 -16.30 -14.10
N TYR A 375 -0.39 -17.34 -14.95
CA TYR A 375 0.66 -18.34 -14.82
C TYR A 375 0.92 -19.02 -16.17
N ASN A 376 2.17 -19.03 -16.59
CA ASN A 376 2.67 -19.86 -17.68
C ASN A 376 3.55 -20.98 -17.18
N SER A 377 3.49 -22.12 -17.87
CA SER A 377 4.28 -23.31 -17.53
C SER A 377 5.77 -23.00 -17.47
N GLY A 378 6.36 -23.13 -16.29
CA GLY A 378 7.79 -22.91 -16.03
C GLY A 378 8.11 -21.65 -15.23
N GLU A 379 7.12 -20.79 -14.98
CA GLU A 379 7.28 -19.64 -14.09
C GLU A 379 7.48 -20.07 -12.63
N VAL A 380 8.27 -19.27 -11.91
CA VAL A 380 8.62 -19.47 -10.50
C VAL A 380 8.54 -18.17 -9.68
N ALA A 381 8.15 -17.06 -10.30
CA ALA A 381 8.02 -15.74 -9.71
C ALA A 381 6.82 -15.02 -10.35
N PHE A 382 6.30 -14.02 -9.65
CA PHE A 382 5.08 -13.28 -9.95
C PHE A 382 3.89 -14.19 -10.24
N MET A 383 3.59 -15.08 -9.29
CA MET A 383 2.49 -16.02 -9.45
C MET A 383 1.89 -16.46 -8.11
N PHE A 384 0.64 -16.96 -8.15
CA PHE A 384 0.02 -17.64 -7.01
C PHE A 384 0.00 -19.17 -7.18
N TYR A 385 0.39 -19.86 -6.11
CA TYR A 385 0.47 -21.32 -6.03
C TYR A 385 -0.49 -21.87 -4.97
N TYR A 386 -1.46 -22.69 -5.40
CA TYR A 386 -2.32 -23.42 -4.46
C TYR A 386 -1.62 -24.66 -3.89
N GLN A 387 -1.31 -24.61 -2.59
CA GLN A 387 -0.77 -25.69 -1.78
C GLN A 387 -1.93 -26.54 -1.23
N SER A 388 -2.20 -27.67 -1.88
CA SER A 388 -3.38 -28.50 -1.57
C SER A 388 -3.38 -29.23 -0.23
N GLN A 389 -2.22 -29.42 0.40
CA GLN A 389 -2.11 -30.15 1.67
C GLN A 389 -2.44 -29.27 2.88
N TRP A 390 -2.13 -27.98 2.79
CA TRP A 390 -2.49 -26.94 3.76
C TRP A 390 -3.65 -26.07 3.29
N THR A 391 -4.19 -26.39 2.10
CA THR A 391 -5.35 -25.76 1.48
C THR A 391 -5.26 -24.23 1.49
N SER A 392 -4.16 -23.69 0.95
CA SER A 392 -3.86 -22.25 0.95
C SER A 392 -3.11 -21.84 -0.32
N LEU A 393 -3.30 -20.60 -0.75
CA LEU A 393 -2.53 -19.93 -1.80
C LEU A 393 -1.25 -19.35 -1.23
N ILE A 394 -0.20 -19.39 -2.03
CA ILE A 394 1.11 -18.87 -1.70
C ILE A 394 1.55 -17.99 -2.87
N GLY A 395 1.93 -16.74 -2.59
CA GLY A 395 2.48 -15.84 -3.60
C GLY A 395 3.99 -16.03 -3.78
N TYR A 396 4.50 -16.11 -5.00
CA TYR A 396 5.94 -16.13 -5.25
C TYR A 396 6.37 -14.94 -6.10
N PRO A 397 7.48 -14.23 -5.78
CA PRO A 397 8.40 -14.51 -4.67
C PRO A 397 7.77 -14.30 -3.27
N ALA A 398 8.16 -15.16 -2.34
CA ALA A 398 7.63 -15.16 -0.99
C ALA A 398 8.42 -14.25 -0.05
N GLY A 399 7.71 -13.54 0.84
CA GLY A 399 8.25 -12.73 1.92
C GLY A 399 7.62 -13.09 3.27
N HIS A 400 8.27 -12.73 4.37
CA HIS A 400 7.71 -12.73 5.72
C HIS A 400 7.14 -14.09 6.23
N GLY A 401 7.54 -15.20 5.61
CA GLY A 401 7.11 -16.54 6.01
C GLY A 401 5.70 -16.89 5.56
N GLN A 402 5.09 -16.12 4.64
CA GLN A 402 3.78 -16.47 4.06
C GLN A 402 3.80 -17.86 3.40
N ASP A 403 4.92 -18.24 2.79
CA ASP A 403 5.06 -19.52 2.14
C ASP A 403 5.30 -20.68 3.11
N SER A 404 6.19 -20.52 4.07
CA SER A 404 6.66 -21.59 4.94
C SER A 404 5.80 -21.77 6.19
N ASN A 405 5.16 -20.68 6.64
CA ASN A 405 4.33 -20.62 7.85
C ASN A 405 2.89 -20.18 7.61
N ILE A 406 2.49 -19.76 6.39
CA ILE A 406 1.14 -19.22 6.11
C ILE A 406 0.90 -17.95 6.95
N ASN A 407 1.95 -17.13 7.04
CA ASN A 407 1.88 -15.84 7.71
C ASN A 407 1.24 -14.78 6.82
N ASP A 408 0.60 -13.78 7.42
CA ASP A 408 0.46 -12.43 6.84
C ASP A 408 -0.34 -12.34 5.54
N HIS A 409 -1.09 -13.38 5.22
CA HIS A 409 -1.89 -13.48 4.00
C HIS A 409 -2.85 -12.29 3.79
N HIS A 410 -3.62 -11.91 4.82
CA HIS A 410 -4.38 -10.66 4.84
C HIS A 410 -3.55 -9.38 4.58
N PHE A 411 -2.38 -9.22 5.20
CA PHE A 411 -1.49 -8.07 4.96
C PHE A 411 -1.07 -8.00 3.49
N HIS A 412 -0.60 -9.12 2.93
CA HIS A 412 -0.13 -9.16 1.54
C HIS A 412 -1.27 -8.95 0.55
N TRP A 413 -2.32 -9.78 0.62
CA TRP A 413 -3.38 -9.75 -0.38
C TRP A 413 -4.27 -8.52 -0.28
N GLY A 414 -4.33 -7.86 0.88
CA GLY A 414 -5.03 -6.59 1.04
C GLY A 414 -4.59 -5.58 -0.03
N TYR A 415 -3.29 -5.48 -0.28
CA TYR A 415 -2.76 -4.61 -1.32
C TYR A 415 -3.12 -5.03 -2.75
N PHE A 416 -3.14 -6.33 -3.05
CA PHE A 416 -3.56 -6.83 -4.38
C PHE A 416 -5.05 -6.60 -4.63
N ILE A 417 -5.89 -6.83 -3.62
CA ILE A 417 -7.34 -6.56 -3.68
C ILE A 417 -7.58 -5.06 -3.84
N HIS A 418 -6.79 -4.22 -3.16
CA HIS A 418 -6.84 -2.78 -3.32
C HIS A 418 -6.47 -2.33 -4.74
N ALA A 419 -5.36 -2.86 -5.29
CA ALA A 419 -4.93 -2.59 -6.66
C ALA A 419 -6.01 -3.01 -7.68
N ALA A 420 -6.65 -4.17 -7.50
CA ALA A 420 -7.76 -4.61 -8.34
C ALA A 420 -8.96 -3.66 -8.30
N SER A 421 -9.30 -3.13 -7.11
CA SER A 421 -10.37 -2.13 -6.98
C SER A 421 -10.03 -0.82 -7.70
N PHE A 422 -8.75 -0.45 -7.76
CA PHE A 422 -8.28 0.72 -8.50
C PHE A 422 -8.27 0.49 -10.01
N VAL A 423 -7.84 -0.68 -10.49
CA VAL A 423 -7.88 -0.99 -11.92
C VAL A 423 -9.32 -1.00 -12.43
N GLU A 424 -10.26 -1.62 -11.70
CA GLU A 424 -11.68 -1.59 -12.08
C GLU A 424 -12.26 -0.16 -12.04
N GLN A 425 -11.77 0.70 -11.15
CA GLN A 425 -12.23 2.10 -11.04
C GLN A 425 -11.96 2.89 -12.32
N PHE A 426 -10.80 2.68 -12.95
CA PHE A 426 -10.38 3.45 -14.12
C PHE A 426 -10.39 2.64 -15.44
N GLU A 427 -10.60 1.32 -15.36
CA GLU A 427 -10.88 0.44 -16.49
C GLU A 427 -12.07 -0.50 -16.20
N PRO A 428 -13.31 0.05 -16.11
CA PRO A 428 -14.49 -0.75 -15.80
C PRO A 428 -14.68 -1.93 -16.76
N GLY A 429 -14.93 -3.12 -16.21
CA GLY A 429 -15.04 -4.37 -16.95
C GLY A 429 -13.80 -5.26 -16.88
N TRP A 430 -12.68 -4.77 -16.33
CA TRP A 430 -11.46 -5.55 -16.10
C TRP A 430 -11.71 -6.78 -15.21
N LEU A 431 -12.53 -6.64 -14.17
CA LEU A 431 -12.91 -7.75 -13.27
C LEU A 431 -13.64 -8.89 -13.97
N SER A 432 -14.24 -8.67 -15.15
CA SER A 432 -14.89 -9.75 -15.90
C SER A 432 -13.91 -10.84 -16.33
N GLN A 433 -12.62 -10.49 -16.48
CA GLN A 433 -11.54 -11.40 -16.81
C GLN A 433 -10.77 -11.85 -15.56
N TRP A 434 -10.46 -10.92 -14.65
CA TRP A 434 -9.49 -11.15 -13.57
C TRP A 434 -10.11 -11.31 -12.18
N GLY A 435 -11.39 -10.93 -12.00
CA GLY A 435 -12.06 -10.93 -10.72
C GLY A 435 -12.06 -12.29 -10.02
N GLY A 436 -12.15 -13.39 -10.78
CA GLY A 436 -12.09 -14.74 -10.21
C GLY A 436 -10.78 -15.07 -9.47
N MET A 437 -9.64 -14.52 -9.91
CA MET A 437 -8.36 -14.70 -9.20
C MET A 437 -8.29 -13.83 -7.94
N ILE A 438 -8.83 -12.61 -7.99
CA ILE A 438 -8.93 -11.74 -6.80
C ILE A 438 -9.84 -12.36 -5.73
N GLU A 439 -10.99 -12.92 -6.13
CA GLU A 439 -11.89 -13.61 -5.20
C GLU A 439 -11.25 -14.87 -4.59
N LEU A 440 -10.28 -15.52 -5.25
CA LEU A 440 -9.50 -16.59 -4.62
C LEU A 440 -8.60 -16.05 -3.48
N LEU A 441 -8.00 -14.87 -3.64
CA LEU A 441 -7.23 -14.22 -2.57
C LEU A 441 -8.14 -13.82 -1.39
N VAL A 442 -9.31 -13.25 -1.68
CA VAL A 442 -10.33 -12.95 -0.66
C VAL A 442 -10.72 -14.21 0.10
N ARG A 443 -11.01 -15.30 -0.63
CA ARG A 443 -11.46 -16.55 -0.03
C ARG A 443 -10.36 -17.22 0.81
N ASP A 444 -9.10 -17.15 0.38
CA ASP A 444 -8.01 -17.73 1.16
C ASP A 444 -7.80 -17.03 2.50
N ALA A 445 -8.08 -15.72 2.61
CA ALA A 445 -7.85 -14.96 3.86
C ALA A 445 -9.09 -14.95 4.75
N ALA A 446 -10.25 -14.84 4.10
CA ALA A 446 -11.45 -14.38 4.77
C ALA A 446 -12.74 -14.97 4.16
N THR A 447 -12.73 -16.15 3.55
CA THR A 447 -14.01 -16.72 3.07
C THR A 447 -15.03 -16.77 4.20
N ALA A 448 -16.21 -16.20 3.94
CA ALA A 448 -17.36 -16.24 4.85
C ALA A 448 -18.17 -17.54 4.70
N ASP A 449 -17.89 -18.33 3.65
CA ASP A 449 -18.54 -19.62 3.43
C ASP A 449 -17.84 -20.72 4.23
N ARG A 450 -18.54 -21.24 5.25
CA ARG A 450 -18.06 -22.36 6.07
C ARG A 450 -17.97 -23.68 5.31
N ASN A 451 -18.56 -23.76 4.12
CA ASN A 451 -18.51 -24.94 3.25
C ASN A 451 -17.61 -24.73 2.02
N ASP A 452 -16.77 -23.68 2.02
CA ASP A 452 -15.79 -23.47 0.96
C ASP A 452 -14.94 -24.74 0.81
N ALA A 453 -14.83 -25.24 -0.42
CA ALA A 453 -14.13 -26.49 -0.70
C ALA A 453 -12.60 -26.34 -0.69
N MET A 454 -12.09 -25.10 -0.75
CA MET A 454 -10.67 -24.80 -0.94
C MET A 454 -10.01 -24.16 0.27
N PHE A 455 -10.76 -23.39 1.07
CA PHE A 455 -10.19 -22.53 2.11
C PHE A 455 -10.99 -22.59 3.42
N PRO A 456 -10.36 -22.46 4.59
CA PRO A 456 -11.04 -22.47 5.87
C PRO A 456 -11.78 -21.14 6.11
N PHE A 457 -12.89 -21.21 6.85
CA PHE A 457 -13.66 -20.04 7.26
C PHE A 457 -12.77 -19.02 7.98
N LEU A 458 -12.77 -17.77 7.50
CA LEU A 458 -12.05 -16.63 8.08
C LEU A 458 -10.61 -16.95 8.52
N ARG A 459 -9.79 -17.55 7.65
CA ARG A 459 -8.43 -18.00 7.97
C ARG A 459 -7.70 -17.09 8.96
N ASN A 460 -7.49 -15.83 8.59
CA ASN A 460 -6.71 -14.90 9.41
C ASN A 460 -7.49 -14.33 10.60
N PHE A 461 -8.81 -14.23 10.51
CA PHE A 461 -9.61 -13.48 11.47
C PHE A 461 -10.24 -14.39 12.52
N SER A 462 -9.96 -14.15 13.81
CA SER A 462 -10.60 -14.87 14.91
C SER A 462 -11.84 -14.10 15.40
N PRO A 463 -13.08 -14.54 15.10
CA PRO A 463 -14.26 -13.73 15.37
C PRO A 463 -14.51 -13.43 16.84
N PHE A 464 -14.00 -14.29 17.73
CA PHE A 464 -14.17 -14.15 19.17
C PHE A 464 -13.01 -13.39 19.82
N ALA A 465 -11.78 -13.52 19.33
CA ALA A 465 -10.70 -12.64 19.78
C ALA A 465 -10.94 -11.20 19.29
N GLY A 466 -11.68 -11.06 18.19
CA GLY A 466 -12.12 -9.81 17.60
C GLY A 466 -11.10 -9.19 16.65
N HIS A 467 -9.99 -9.87 16.38
CA HIS A 467 -8.90 -9.38 15.53
C HIS A 467 -8.28 -10.53 14.74
N SER A 468 -7.45 -10.19 13.75
CA SER A 468 -6.70 -11.16 12.97
C SER A 468 -5.50 -11.75 13.73
N TRP A 469 -5.01 -12.88 13.26
CA TRP A 469 -3.76 -13.48 13.69
C TRP A 469 -2.83 -13.61 12.47
N ALA A 470 -1.63 -13.06 12.62
CA ALA A 470 -0.62 -12.99 11.58
C ALA A 470 0.05 -14.35 11.37
N ASN A 471 0.37 -15.07 12.44
CA ASN A 471 1.19 -16.29 12.39
C ASN A 471 0.39 -17.57 12.11
N GLY A 472 0.60 -18.17 10.94
CA GLY A 472 -0.22 -19.30 10.47
C GLY A 472 -0.14 -20.56 11.34
N PHE A 473 0.97 -20.77 12.05
CA PHE A 473 1.15 -21.95 12.90
C PHE A 473 1.24 -21.64 14.40
N ALA A 474 0.96 -20.40 14.80
CA ALA A 474 1.13 -19.95 16.20
C ALA A 474 2.48 -20.43 16.77
N SER A 475 3.58 -20.15 16.06
CA SER A 475 4.87 -20.81 16.33
C SER A 475 5.56 -20.34 17.62
N PHE A 476 5.15 -19.21 18.18
CA PHE A 476 5.78 -18.61 19.37
C PHE A 476 5.24 -19.18 20.68
N PRO A 477 6.06 -19.25 21.75
CA PRO A 477 5.63 -19.79 23.03
C PRO A 477 4.58 -18.94 23.75
N GLN A 478 4.42 -17.67 23.39
CA GLN A 478 3.35 -16.79 23.88
C GLN A 478 2.00 -17.03 23.18
N GLY A 479 1.94 -17.92 22.18
CA GLY A 479 0.75 -18.21 21.39
C GLY A 479 0.87 -17.67 19.97
N ASN A 480 -0.28 -17.46 19.32
CA ASN A 480 -0.36 -16.72 18.07
C ASN A 480 -0.09 -15.23 18.31
N ASP A 481 0.10 -14.44 17.25
CA ASP A 481 0.50 -13.04 17.33
C ASP A 481 -0.05 -12.19 16.17
N GLN A 482 -0.17 -10.89 16.41
CA GLN A 482 -0.36 -9.87 15.40
C GLN A 482 0.45 -8.63 15.79
N GLU A 483 1.16 -8.07 14.81
CA GLU A 483 1.88 -6.80 14.92
C GLU A 483 1.03 -5.69 14.30
N SER A 484 1.18 -5.42 13.00
CA SER A 484 0.50 -4.31 12.32
C SER A 484 -1.00 -4.49 12.21
N THR A 485 -1.75 -3.85 13.10
CA THR A 485 -3.21 -3.81 12.98
C THR A 485 -3.67 -2.93 11.80
N SER A 486 -2.90 -1.90 11.45
CA SER A 486 -3.18 -1.02 10.33
C SER A 486 -3.12 -1.74 8.98
N GLU A 487 -2.25 -2.72 8.79
CA GLU A 487 -2.27 -3.57 7.59
C GLU A 487 -3.48 -4.51 7.53
N SER A 488 -3.95 -5.03 8.68
CA SER A 488 -5.24 -5.74 8.72
C SER A 488 -6.39 -4.80 8.35
N MET A 489 -6.35 -3.54 8.80
CA MET A 489 -7.33 -2.52 8.43
C MET A 489 -7.25 -2.11 6.96
N GLN A 490 -6.06 -2.16 6.34
CA GLN A 490 -5.89 -2.04 4.89
C GLN A 490 -6.58 -3.21 4.16
N PHE A 491 -6.42 -4.45 4.63
CA PHE A 491 -7.15 -5.61 4.08
C PHE A 491 -8.67 -5.42 4.18
N ASN A 492 -9.17 -5.07 5.37
CA ASN A 492 -10.59 -4.85 5.62
C ASN A 492 -11.15 -3.75 4.71
N SER A 493 -10.43 -2.62 4.57
CA SER A 493 -10.82 -1.52 3.69
C SER A 493 -10.80 -1.93 2.21
N SER A 494 -9.86 -2.78 1.81
CA SER A 494 -9.76 -3.29 0.44
C SER A 494 -10.94 -4.18 0.07
N LEU A 495 -11.44 -5.00 1.00
CA LEU A 495 -12.69 -5.77 0.80
C LEU A 495 -13.90 -4.83 0.64
N ILE A 496 -13.97 -3.74 1.39
CA ILE A 496 -15.05 -2.76 1.30
C ILE A 496 -15.00 -2.05 -0.07
N HIS A 497 -13.83 -1.60 -0.52
CA HIS A 497 -13.66 -1.00 -1.85
C HIS A 497 -14.00 -2.00 -2.95
N TYR A 498 -13.41 -3.19 -2.93
CA TYR A 498 -13.63 -4.24 -3.92
C TYR A 498 -15.10 -4.66 -4.01
N GLY A 499 -15.73 -4.94 -2.86
CA GLY A 499 -17.15 -5.30 -2.81
C GLY A 499 -18.09 -4.18 -3.25
N SER A 500 -17.71 -2.92 -3.01
CA SER A 500 -18.50 -1.77 -3.45
C SER A 500 -18.39 -1.55 -4.96
N ILE A 501 -17.18 -1.61 -5.53
CA ILE A 501 -16.97 -1.38 -6.97
C ILE A 501 -17.45 -2.56 -7.84
N SER A 502 -17.28 -3.80 -7.37
CA SER A 502 -17.78 -4.99 -8.08
C SER A 502 -19.29 -5.21 -7.93
N GLY A 503 -19.94 -4.49 -7.01
CA GLY A 503 -21.33 -4.73 -6.61
C GLY A 503 -21.52 -6.01 -5.76
N ASN A 504 -20.44 -6.67 -5.34
CA ASN A 504 -20.49 -7.85 -4.47
C ASN A 504 -20.71 -7.44 -3.00
N LYS A 505 -21.99 -7.38 -2.60
CA LYS A 505 -22.41 -7.04 -1.23
C LYS A 505 -21.92 -8.00 -0.16
N GLU A 506 -21.71 -9.28 -0.49
CA GLU A 506 -21.23 -10.27 0.48
C GLU A 506 -19.78 -9.95 0.90
N ILE A 507 -18.90 -9.66 -0.07
CA ILE A 507 -17.52 -9.25 0.21
C ILE A 507 -17.47 -7.88 0.90
N ARG A 508 -18.30 -6.93 0.44
CA ARG A 508 -18.40 -5.61 1.07
C ARG A 508 -18.79 -5.70 2.55
N ASP A 509 -19.86 -6.43 2.84
CA ASP A 509 -20.41 -6.54 4.20
C ASP A 509 -19.50 -7.40 5.10
N LEU A 510 -18.79 -8.38 4.54
CA LEU A 510 -17.67 -9.06 5.21
C LEU A 510 -16.58 -8.05 5.59
N GLY A 511 -16.12 -7.21 4.66
CA GLY A 511 -15.13 -6.17 4.93
C GLY A 511 -15.56 -5.22 6.06
N ILE A 512 -16.83 -4.81 6.08
CA ILE A 512 -17.40 -3.99 7.16
C ILE A 512 -17.45 -4.74 8.50
N PHE A 513 -17.82 -6.02 8.49
CA PHE A 513 -17.81 -6.86 9.69
C PHE A 513 -16.40 -6.97 10.30
N LEU A 514 -15.40 -7.27 9.48
CA LEU A 514 -14.01 -7.38 9.91
C LEU A 514 -13.50 -6.02 10.42
N TYR A 515 -13.68 -4.95 9.63
CA TYR A 515 -13.26 -3.59 9.98
C TYR A 515 -13.78 -3.16 11.36
N MET A 516 -15.09 -3.29 11.59
CA MET A 516 -15.72 -2.80 12.82
C MET A 516 -15.37 -3.65 14.03
N THR A 517 -15.30 -4.97 13.86
CA THR A 517 -14.95 -5.88 14.95
C THR A 517 -13.49 -5.66 15.35
N GLU A 518 -12.59 -5.63 14.36
CA GLU A 518 -11.16 -5.40 14.57
C GLU A 518 -10.85 -4.04 15.18
N LYS A 519 -11.52 -2.98 14.73
CA LYS A 519 -11.42 -1.66 15.38
C LYS A 519 -11.67 -1.74 16.89
N THR A 520 -12.71 -2.44 17.33
CA THR A 520 -13.01 -2.53 18.77
C THR A 520 -12.00 -3.35 19.54
N ALA A 521 -11.38 -4.34 18.91
CA ALA A 521 -10.26 -5.09 19.50
C ALA A 521 -8.98 -4.23 19.56
N ILE A 522 -8.69 -3.44 18.52
CA ILE A 522 -7.57 -2.50 18.49
C ILE A 522 -7.69 -1.46 19.62
N ASP A 523 -8.87 -0.83 19.76
CA ASP A 523 -9.15 0.16 20.80
C ASP A 523 -8.93 -0.41 22.22
N GLU A 524 -9.13 -1.71 22.42
CA GLU A 524 -8.94 -2.37 23.70
C GLU A 524 -7.52 -2.92 23.92
N TYR A 525 -6.93 -3.56 22.90
CA TYR A 525 -5.76 -4.43 23.08
C TYR A 525 -4.46 -3.85 22.54
N TRP A 526 -4.53 -2.91 21.60
CA TRP A 526 -3.36 -2.20 21.06
C TRP A 526 -3.26 -0.79 21.62
N PHE A 527 -4.39 -0.11 21.79
CA PHE A 527 -4.41 1.30 22.18
C PHE A 527 -4.87 1.51 23.62
N ASP A 528 -5.55 0.52 24.23
CA ASP A 528 -6.18 0.60 25.55
C ASP A 528 -6.82 1.98 25.79
N VAL A 529 -7.65 2.42 24.85
CA VAL A 529 -8.25 3.76 24.79
C VAL A 529 -9.01 4.10 26.08
N ASN A 530 -9.51 3.07 26.76
CA ASN A 530 -10.26 3.15 28.01
C ASN A 530 -9.39 2.96 29.29
N GLU A 531 -8.07 2.78 29.15
CA GLU A 531 -7.08 2.62 30.22
C GLU A 531 -7.46 1.54 31.25
N ARG A 532 -7.83 0.34 30.77
CA ARG A 532 -8.38 -0.73 31.61
C ARG A 532 -7.78 -2.11 31.35
N ASN A 533 -6.95 -2.27 30.33
CA ASN A 533 -6.39 -3.56 29.93
C ASN A 533 -4.89 -3.65 30.18
N PHE A 534 -4.14 -2.57 29.95
CA PHE A 534 -2.71 -2.59 30.16
C PHE A 534 -2.35 -2.65 31.63
N SER A 535 -1.31 -3.44 31.92
CA SER A 535 -0.71 -3.49 33.24
C SER A 535 -0.14 -2.13 33.63
N SER A 536 -0.11 -1.84 34.93
CA SER A 536 0.45 -0.58 35.43
C SER A 536 1.96 -0.40 35.17
N SER A 537 2.64 -1.43 34.66
CA SER A 537 4.05 -1.37 34.25
C SER A 537 4.24 -1.12 32.76
N GLN A 538 3.16 -1.06 31.98
CA GLN A 538 3.19 -0.68 30.59
C GLN A 538 3.51 0.81 30.47
N ASN A 539 4.61 1.15 29.80
CA ASN A 539 5.17 2.51 29.83
C ASN A 539 4.56 3.44 28.77
N TYR A 540 3.90 2.87 27.77
CA TYR A 540 3.41 3.57 26.59
C TYR A 540 1.90 3.42 26.46
N SER A 541 1.28 4.37 25.79
CA SER A 541 -0.16 4.41 25.55
C SER A 541 -0.60 3.48 24.41
N LEU A 542 0.33 2.73 23.83
CA LEU A 542 0.05 1.63 22.90
C LEU A 542 0.98 0.44 23.14
N VAL A 543 0.65 -0.68 22.51
CA VAL A 543 1.53 -1.83 22.26
C VAL A 543 1.54 -2.11 20.77
N SER A 544 2.63 -2.66 20.24
CA SER A 544 2.77 -2.93 18.80
C SER A 544 2.74 -4.42 18.46
N ARG A 545 2.84 -5.30 19.46
CA ARG A 545 2.67 -6.73 19.25
C ARG A 545 1.79 -7.28 20.35
N VAL A 546 0.79 -8.06 19.94
CA VAL A 546 -0.13 -8.74 20.83
C VAL A 546 -0.06 -10.23 20.53
N TRP A 547 0.21 -11.04 21.55
CA TRP A 547 0.25 -12.49 21.48
C TRP A 547 -0.91 -13.11 22.23
N GLY A 548 -1.13 -14.42 22.02
CA GLY A 548 -2.07 -15.23 22.77
C GLY A 548 -2.04 -15.01 24.28
N ASN A 549 -0.87 -14.81 24.92
CA ASN A 549 -0.81 -14.50 26.35
C ASN A 549 0.20 -13.43 26.74
N SER A 550 0.54 -12.54 25.81
CA SER A 550 1.33 -11.34 26.11
C SER A 550 1.05 -10.19 25.13
N TYR A 551 1.74 -9.08 25.33
CA TYR A 551 1.85 -7.91 24.47
C TYR A 551 3.13 -7.15 24.85
N ASP A 552 3.70 -6.37 23.94
CA ASP A 552 4.86 -5.51 24.21
C ASP A 552 4.99 -4.36 23.19
N ASN A 553 5.99 -3.51 23.42
CA ASN A 553 6.46 -2.53 22.44
C ASN A 553 7.77 -3.02 21.85
N GLY A 554 7.69 -3.45 20.61
CA GLY A 554 8.79 -3.91 19.80
C GLY A 554 8.24 -4.31 18.45
N THR A 555 9.14 -4.49 17.51
CA THR A 555 8.78 -5.06 16.21
C THR A 555 9.55 -6.35 15.97
N PHE A 556 9.21 -7.09 14.92
CA PHE A 556 9.98 -8.27 14.52
C PHE A 556 11.40 -7.95 14.02
N TRP A 557 11.73 -6.69 13.71
CA TRP A 557 13.06 -6.28 13.24
C TRP A 557 13.82 -5.33 14.18
N THR A 558 13.14 -4.59 15.06
CA THR A 558 13.79 -3.63 15.97
C THR A 558 13.03 -3.44 17.29
N ALA A 559 13.75 -3.07 18.34
CA ALA A 559 13.18 -2.67 19.64
C ALA A 559 13.00 -1.14 19.77
N ASP A 560 13.25 -0.39 18.70
CA ASP A 560 13.01 1.06 18.67
C ASP A 560 11.52 1.38 18.82
N ILE A 561 11.17 2.18 19.83
CA ILE A 561 9.79 2.60 20.09
C ILE A 561 9.21 3.39 18.90
N THR A 562 10.05 4.10 18.14
CA THR A 562 9.64 4.83 16.93
C THR A 562 8.98 3.88 15.92
N ALA A 563 9.57 2.70 15.71
CA ALA A 563 9.00 1.68 14.83
C ALA A 563 7.67 1.13 15.37
N SER A 564 7.54 1.02 16.70
CA SER A 564 6.32 0.51 17.35
C SER A 564 5.14 1.46 17.15
N TYR A 565 5.36 2.79 17.15
CA TYR A 565 4.29 3.73 16.79
C TYR A 565 3.98 3.68 15.29
N GLY A 566 5.01 3.68 14.44
CA GLY A 566 4.84 3.72 12.99
C GLY A 566 4.09 2.51 12.44
N ILE A 567 4.35 1.31 12.96
CA ILE A 567 3.77 0.06 12.45
C ILE A 567 2.27 -0.10 12.73
N GLU A 568 1.73 0.60 13.74
CA GLU A 568 0.29 0.61 14.04
C GLU A 568 -0.49 1.69 13.27
N MET A 569 0.23 2.51 12.50
CA MET A 569 -0.34 3.59 11.69
C MET A 569 -0.17 3.31 10.19
N TYR A 570 0.95 2.67 9.82
CA TYR A 570 1.28 2.39 8.45
C TYR A 570 0.49 1.19 7.88
N PRO A 571 -0.04 1.27 6.65
CA PRO A 571 -0.15 2.45 5.80
C PRO A 571 -1.33 3.34 6.20
N ILE A 572 -1.19 4.66 6.03
CA ILE A 572 -2.34 5.59 6.14
C ILE A 572 -2.97 5.82 4.76
N HIS A 573 -4.28 5.57 4.69
CA HIS A 573 -5.15 5.73 3.53
C HIS A 573 -6.55 6.17 3.97
N GLY A 574 -7.50 6.36 3.03
CA GLY A 574 -8.85 6.86 3.34
C GLY A 574 -9.73 5.93 4.21
N GLY A 575 -9.23 4.73 4.56
CA GLY A 575 -9.84 3.83 5.55
C GLY A 575 -9.28 3.97 6.97
N SER A 576 -8.24 4.77 7.18
CA SER A 576 -7.49 4.83 8.45
C SER A 576 -8.11 5.76 9.50
N TYR A 577 -9.23 6.44 9.23
CA TYR A 577 -9.84 7.37 10.19
C TYR A 577 -10.42 6.72 11.45
N TYR A 578 -10.45 5.38 11.54
CA TYR A 578 -10.69 4.70 12.82
C TYR A 578 -9.70 5.14 13.90
N LEU A 579 -8.44 5.43 13.51
CA LEU A 579 -7.37 5.94 14.37
C LEU A 579 -7.75 7.26 15.07
N ALA A 580 -8.63 8.06 14.45
CA ALA A 580 -9.04 9.38 14.93
C ALA A 580 -10.45 9.43 15.51
N SER A 581 -11.07 8.26 15.73
CA SER A 581 -12.42 8.16 16.32
C SER A 581 -12.48 8.68 17.76
N ASN A 582 -11.36 8.68 18.49
CA ASN A 582 -11.23 9.30 19.81
C ASN A 582 -10.14 10.40 19.82
N GLN A 583 -10.58 11.64 19.66
CA GLN A 583 -9.69 12.81 19.58
C GLN A 583 -8.84 13.04 20.85
N ASN A 584 -9.34 12.64 22.03
CA ASN A 584 -8.56 12.75 23.27
C ASN A 584 -7.40 11.74 23.29
N TYR A 585 -7.65 10.52 22.80
CA TYR A 585 -6.61 9.51 22.69
C TYR A 585 -5.54 9.91 21.66
N VAL A 586 -5.93 10.42 20.50
CA VAL A 586 -4.98 10.91 19.48
C VAL A 586 -4.07 12.00 20.06
N ALA A 587 -4.63 12.99 20.77
CA ALA A 587 -3.85 14.05 21.39
C ALA A 587 -2.86 13.53 22.45
N LYS A 588 -3.28 12.53 23.25
CA LYS A 588 -2.43 11.84 24.22
C LYS A 588 -1.29 11.11 23.52
N LEU A 589 -1.61 10.31 22.52
CA LEU A 589 -0.64 9.49 21.79
C LEU A 589 0.36 10.36 21.03
N TRP A 590 -0.09 11.44 20.37
CA TRP A 590 0.81 12.37 19.70
C TRP A 590 1.78 13.05 20.68
N SER A 591 1.29 13.51 21.83
CA SER A 591 2.15 14.09 22.88
C SER A 591 3.22 13.09 23.37
N GLU A 592 2.86 11.81 23.42
CA GLU A 592 3.79 10.72 23.75
C GLU A 592 4.81 10.48 22.63
N ILE A 593 4.40 10.50 21.36
CA ILE A 593 5.29 10.38 20.20
C ILE A 593 6.32 11.52 20.17
N GLU A 594 5.90 12.77 20.38
CA GLU A 594 6.82 13.92 20.47
C GLU A 594 7.85 13.76 21.60
N SER A 595 7.44 13.14 22.71
CA SER A 595 8.30 12.98 23.88
C SER A 595 9.28 11.81 23.76
N ASN A 596 8.97 10.82 22.92
CA ASN A 596 9.72 9.55 22.85
C ASN A 596 10.43 9.31 21.51
N THR A 597 10.27 10.21 20.54
CA THR A 597 10.85 10.07 19.20
C THR A 597 11.52 11.37 18.74
N ASP A 598 12.28 11.29 17.65
CA ASP A 598 12.93 12.44 17.02
C ASP A 598 12.00 13.16 16.01
N ILE A 599 10.67 12.98 16.07
CA ILE A 599 9.72 13.50 15.07
C ILE A 599 9.78 15.03 14.86
N LEU A 600 10.24 15.77 15.88
CA LEU A 600 10.39 17.23 15.82
C LEU A 600 11.75 17.69 15.28
N ASN A 601 12.70 16.76 15.05
CA ASN A 601 13.99 17.06 14.48
C ASN A 601 13.95 16.85 12.96
N PRO A 602 14.05 17.90 12.12
CA PRO A 602 13.98 17.78 10.65
C PRO A 602 15.21 17.09 10.03
N ASN A 603 16.27 16.88 10.80
CA ASN A 603 17.52 16.27 10.35
C ASN A 603 17.77 14.90 11.04
N SER A 604 16.71 14.25 11.52
CA SER A 604 16.88 12.92 12.13
C SER A 604 17.31 11.91 11.07
N THR A 605 18.23 11.02 11.46
CA THR A 605 18.68 9.91 10.62
C THR A 605 18.09 8.57 11.09
N ASN A 606 17.09 8.58 11.99
CA ASN A 606 16.44 7.36 12.43
C ASN A 606 15.63 6.74 11.28
N PRO A 607 15.98 5.53 10.78
CA PRO A 607 15.29 4.91 9.66
C PRO A 607 13.86 4.46 9.98
N ASN A 608 13.49 4.37 11.27
CA ASN A 608 12.13 4.03 11.70
C ASN A 608 11.23 5.27 11.83
N LEU A 609 11.76 6.48 11.61
CA LEU A 609 11.00 7.71 11.66
C LEU A 609 10.35 8.00 10.31
N TRP A 610 9.20 7.36 10.08
CA TRP A 610 8.39 7.48 8.86
C TRP A 610 7.56 8.76 8.92
N TYR A 611 8.21 9.90 8.66
CA TYR A 611 7.63 11.24 8.83
C TYR A 611 6.24 11.38 8.18
N ASP A 612 6.11 10.89 6.95
CA ASP A 612 4.86 10.79 6.21
C ASP A 612 3.72 10.14 7.01
N THR A 613 3.96 8.96 7.58
CA THR A 613 2.98 8.20 8.35
C THR A 613 2.59 8.98 9.61
N PHE A 614 3.57 9.51 10.34
CA PHE A 614 3.33 10.26 11.58
C PHE A 614 2.56 11.56 11.34
N TRP A 615 2.90 12.32 10.31
CA TRP A 615 2.24 13.59 10.02
C TRP A 615 0.84 13.39 9.45
N LYS A 616 0.62 12.35 8.63
CA LYS A 616 -0.73 11.97 8.21
C LYS A 616 -1.59 11.60 9.42
N PHE A 617 -1.07 10.87 10.41
CA PHE A 617 -1.78 10.61 11.66
C PHE A 617 -2.06 11.90 12.46
N LEU A 618 -1.05 12.74 12.66
CA LEU A 618 -1.21 14.04 13.33
C LEU A 618 -2.30 14.88 12.66
N SER A 619 -2.34 14.89 11.32
CA SER A 619 -3.28 15.71 10.55
C SER A 619 -4.75 15.39 10.81
N MET A 620 -5.06 14.19 11.30
CA MET A 620 -6.42 13.82 11.70
C MET A 620 -6.91 14.54 12.98
N SER A 621 -6.01 15.23 13.69
CA SER A 621 -6.30 15.98 14.92
C SER A 621 -5.78 17.43 14.91
N ASP A 622 -4.63 17.69 14.29
CA ASP A 622 -3.99 19.00 14.17
C ASP A 622 -3.29 19.13 12.80
N PRO A 623 -4.06 19.33 11.71
CA PRO A 623 -3.52 19.38 10.36
C PRO A 623 -2.60 20.57 10.10
N GLN A 624 -2.82 21.71 10.77
CA GLN A 624 -1.94 22.87 10.64
C GLN A 624 -0.54 22.57 11.16
N LYS A 625 -0.44 21.95 12.34
CA LYS A 625 0.86 21.55 12.90
C LYS A 625 1.56 20.49 12.05
N ALA A 626 0.80 19.57 11.45
CA ALA A 626 1.38 18.57 10.54
C ALA A 626 2.02 19.22 9.30
N LEU A 627 1.36 20.22 8.71
CA LEU A 627 1.92 21.02 7.62
C LEU A 627 3.19 21.77 8.04
N GLU A 628 3.17 22.42 9.21
CA GLU A 628 4.35 23.13 9.73
C GLU A 628 5.58 22.21 9.90
N LEU A 629 5.38 20.95 10.33
CA LEU A 629 6.44 19.97 10.46
C LEU A 629 6.94 19.44 9.11
N TYR A 630 6.02 19.25 8.17
CA TYR A 630 6.34 18.87 6.79
C TYR A 630 7.24 19.91 6.12
N GLU A 631 6.88 21.19 6.19
CA GLU A 631 7.65 22.31 5.63
C GLU A 631 9.03 22.48 6.30
N LEU A 632 9.12 22.21 7.61
CA LEU A 632 10.38 22.29 8.33
C LEU A 632 11.40 21.21 7.90
N SER A 633 10.92 20.15 7.23
CA SER A 633 11.68 18.93 6.96
C SER A 633 11.69 18.59 5.46
N PRO A 634 12.30 19.42 4.59
CA PRO A 634 12.33 19.18 3.15
C PRO A 634 13.11 17.92 2.75
N ASN A 635 14.10 17.50 3.55
CA ASN A 635 14.93 16.30 3.33
C ASN A 635 14.44 15.08 4.15
N ARG A 636 13.15 15.04 4.48
CA ARG A 636 12.51 13.97 5.25
C ARG A 636 12.74 12.59 4.64
N ASN A 637 12.84 11.58 5.50
CA ASN A 637 12.78 10.19 5.07
C ASN A 637 11.32 9.75 4.93
N LEU A 638 10.99 9.09 3.82
CA LEU A 638 9.65 8.57 3.53
C LEU A 638 9.65 7.05 3.63
N LYS A 639 8.52 6.48 4.04
CA LYS A 639 8.35 5.04 3.99
C LYS A 639 8.09 4.64 2.53
N PHE A 640 8.84 3.67 2.01
CA PHE A 640 8.88 3.37 0.56
C PHE A 640 7.51 3.12 -0.12
N GLY A 641 6.52 2.59 0.62
CA GLY A 641 5.15 2.36 0.14
C GLY A 641 4.23 3.59 0.19
N ILE A 642 4.76 4.77 0.48
CA ILE A 642 4.09 6.06 0.48
C ILE A 642 4.88 7.04 -0.39
N SER A 643 4.18 7.82 -1.21
CA SER A 643 4.78 8.91 -1.99
C SER A 643 4.74 10.24 -1.25
N ASP A 644 5.67 11.13 -1.59
CA ASP A 644 5.61 12.52 -1.14
C ASP A 644 4.37 13.23 -1.69
N ALA A 645 3.97 12.93 -2.94
CA ALA A 645 2.72 13.40 -3.53
C ALA A 645 1.51 13.06 -2.65
N GLN A 646 1.43 11.81 -2.18
CA GLN A 646 0.37 11.38 -1.27
C GLN A 646 0.43 12.10 0.07
N THR A 647 1.63 12.34 0.61
CA THR A 647 1.79 13.05 1.89
C THR A 647 1.36 14.50 1.77
N TYR A 648 1.86 15.23 0.77
CA TYR A 648 1.50 16.61 0.51
C TYR A 648 -0.02 16.78 0.33
N TYR A 649 -0.60 16.03 -0.62
CA TYR A 649 -2.04 16.08 -0.87
C TYR A 649 -2.87 15.75 0.37
N TRP A 650 -2.48 14.72 1.13
CA TRP A 650 -3.19 14.32 2.34
C TRP A 650 -3.19 15.44 3.38
N LEU A 651 -2.03 16.04 3.68
CA LEU A 651 -1.91 17.06 4.72
C LEU A 651 -2.75 18.32 4.36
N HIS A 652 -2.70 18.76 3.10
CA HIS A 652 -3.50 19.89 2.65
C HIS A 652 -5.00 19.58 2.63
N SER A 653 -5.39 18.38 2.19
CA SER A 653 -6.80 17.96 2.19
C SER A 653 -7.34 17.84 3.62
N ALA A 654 -6.57 17.24 4.54
CA ALA A 654 -6.91 17.14 5.95
C ALA A 654 -7.06 18.53 6.59
N ASN A 655 -6.20 19.48 6.22
CA ASN A 655 -6.31 20.87 6.70
C ASN A 655 -7.59 21.56 6.23
N ALA A 656 -8.00 21.30 5.00
CA ALA A 656 -9.22 21.84 4.41
C ALA A 656 -10.49 21.25 5.05
N ILE A 657 -10.53 19.93 5.28
CA ILE A 657 -11.75 19.25 5.78
C ILE A 657 -11.87 19.24 7.30
N GLY A 658 -10.76 19.36 8.04
CA GLY A 658 -10.75 19.36 9.49
C GLY A 658 -10.91 17.96 10.11
N LYS A 659 -11.63 17.88 11.23
CA LYS A 659 -11.69 16.68 12.08
C LYS A 659 -12.82 15.75 11.68
N VAL A 660 -12.59 14.44 11.71
CA VAL A 660 -13.65 13.45 11.48
C VAL A 660 -14.78 13.56 12.51
N ARG A 661 -16.03 13.36 12.08
CA ARG A 661 -17.25 13.34 12.91
C ARG A 661 -17.78 11.91 13.05
N PRO A 662 -17.23 11.11 13.98
CA PRO A 662 -17.61 9.69 14.14
C PRO A 662 -19.04 9.50 14.69
N ASP A 663 -19.70 10.57 15.12
CA ASP A 663 -21.10 10.58 15.54
C ASP A 663 -22.09 10.71 14.37
N ILE A 664 -21.60 10.97 13.15
CA ILE A 664 -22.40 11.02 11.92
C ILE A 664 -22.09 9.78 11.08
N THR A 665 -23.13 9.07 10.66
CA THR A 665 -23.07 7.92 9.74
C THR A 665 -23.78 8.24 8.44
N ALA A 666 -23.57 7.41 7.41
CA ALA A 666 -24.13 7.62 6.08
C ALA A 666 -24.84 6.36 5.55
N SER A 667 -25.82 6.56 4.66
CA SER A 667 -26.54 5.47 3.99
C SER A 667 -25.73 4.78 2.89
N HIS A 668 -24.43 5.05 2.79
CA HIS A 668 -23.50 4.51 1.81
C HIS A 668 -22.14 4.29 2.48
N PRO A 669 -21.48 3.14 2.30
CA PRO A 669 -20.25 2.81 3.03
C PRO A 669 -19.01 3.61 2.58
N ILE A 670 -19.04 4.20 1.37
CA ILE A 670 -17.96 5.04 0.86
C ILE A 670 -18.29 6.52 1.07
N ALA A 671 -18.64 6.88 2.30
CA ALA A 671 -19.00 8.24 2.66
C ALA A 671 -18.62 8.54 4.11
N MET A 672 -18.17 9.77 4.36
CA MET A 672 -17.70 10.22 5.66
C MET A 672 -18.11 11.68 5.91
N ALA A 673 -18.11 12.08 7.19
CA ALA A 673 -18.38 13.45 7.60
C ALA A 673 -17.21 14.00 8.43
N PHE A 674 -16.90 15.28 8.21
CA PHE A 674 -15.83 16.03 8.86
C PHE A 674 -16.35 17.37 9.39
N GLU A 675 -15.58 18.04 10.23
CA GLU A 675 -15.90 19.38 10.73
C GLU A 675 -14.67 20.28 10.72
N LYS A 676 -14.83 21.46 10.11
CA LYS A 676 -13.89 22.58 10.14
C LYS A 676 -14.64 23.86 10.49
N ASP A 677 -14.13 24.63 11.44
CA ASP A 677 -14.72 25.93 11.84
C ASP A 677 -16.23 25.87 12.13
N SER A 678 -16.68 24.80 12.81
CA SER A 678 -18.09 24.51 13.12
C SER A 678 -19.00 24.24 11.91
N LYS A 679 -18.43 24.09 10.71
CA LYS A 679 -19.13 23.63 9.51
C LYS A 679 -18.87 22.13 9.31
N VAL A 680 -19.94 21.36 9.11
CA VAL A 680 -19.83 19.94 8.75
C VAL A 680 -19.64 19.83 7.25
N ILE A 681 -18.64 19.06 6.84
CA ILE A 681 -18.31 18.74 5.45
C ILE A 681 -18.65 17.27 5.21
N TYR A 682 -19.53 17.02 4.25
CA TYR A 682 -20.01 15.69 3.90
C TYR A 682 -19.33 15.25 2.61
N ILE A 683 -18.79 14.04 2.58
CA ILE A 683 -18.06 13.50 1.42
C ILE A 683 -18.62 12.11 1.10
N ALA A 684 -18.83 11.84 -0.18
CA ALA A 684 -19.18 10.51 -0.66
C ALA A 684 -18.49 10.24 -2.00
N HIS A 685 -18.04 9.00 -2.22
CA HIS A 685 -17.58 8.55 -3.53
C HIS A 685 -18.54 7.49 -4.07
N ASN A 686 -18.89 7.62 -5.34
CA ASN A 686 -19.82 6.71 -6.01
C ASN A 686 -19.12 5.99 -7.16
N TYR A 687 -18.78 4.72 -6.95
CA TYR A 687 -18.20 3.86 -8.00
C TYR A 687 -19.19 3.52 -9.13
N GLY A 688 -20.49 3.76 -8.93
CA GLY A 688 -21.52 3.40 -9.90
C GLY A 688 -21.60 4.36 -11.10
N SER A 689 -22.31 3.91 -12.13
CA SER A 689 -22.55 4.69 -13.36
C SER A 689 -23.76 5.63 -13.28
N ASP A 690 -24.56 5.55 -12.22
CA ASP A 690 -25.75 6.37 -11.98
C ASP A 690 -25.57 7.19 -10.70
N PRO A 691 -26.11 8.42 -10.62
CA PRO A 691 -26.00 9.25 -9.42
C PRO A 691 -26.74 8.58 -8.25
N ILE A 692 -26.17 8.70 -7.04
CA ILE A 692 -26.77 8.16 -5.81
C ILE A 692 -27.07 9.28 -4.83
N THR A 693 -28.14 9.13 -4.04
CA THR A 693 -28.41 10.00 -2.89
C THR A 693 -27.89 9.32 -1.63
N VAL A 694 -26.95 9.97 -0.95
CA VAL A 694 -26.39 9.55 0.32
C VAL A 694 -27.03 10.38 1.44
N THR A 695 -27.76 9.70 2.31
CA THR A 695 -28.41 10.32 3.47
C THR A 695 -27.52 10.13 4.70
N PHE A 696 -27.17 11.23 5.37
CA PHE A 696 -26.42 11.24 6.62
C PHE A 696 -27.37 11.20 7.83
N SER A 697 -26.89 10.66 8.96
CA SER A 697 -27.71 10.42 10.15
C SER A 697 -28.20 11.69 10.86
N ASP A 698 -27.62 12.85 10.55
CA ASP A 698 -28.08 14.16 10.99
C ASP A 698 -29.14 14.78 10.05
N GLY A 699 -29.48 14.09 8.96
CA GLY A 699 -30.52 14.48 8.00
C GLY A 699 -30.01 15.20 6.76
N TYR A 700 -28.69 15.41 6.60
CA TYR A 700 -28.13 15.94 5.36
C TYR A 700 -28.24 14.92 4.22
N GLU A 701 -28.52 15.39 3.00
CA GLU A 701 -28.55 14.56 1.79
C GLU A 701 -27.53 15.10 0.78
N LEU A 702 -26.60 14.24 0.37
CA LEU A 702 -25.62 14.52 -0.68
C LEU A 702 -25.96 13.71 -1.92
N ILE A 703 -26.00 14.34 -3.09
CA ILE A 703 -26.14 13.64 -4.37
C ILE A 703 -24.73 13.41 -4.91
N ALA A 704 -24.24 12.18 -4.86
CA ALA A 704 -22.91 11.82 -5.37
C ALA A 704 -22.97 11.49 -6.87
N ALA A 705 -22.11 12.13 -7.66
CA ALA A 705 -22.04 11.95 -9.10
C ALA A 705 -21.45 10.57 -9.49
N PRO A 706 -21.83 9.99 -10.64
CA PRO A 706 -21.26 8.72 -11.11
C PRO A 706 -19.74 8.77 -11.26
N GLY A 707 -19.04 7.74 -10.78
CA GLY A 707 -17.60 7.58 -10.93
C GLY A 707 -16.72 8.58 -10.17
N GLU A 708 -17.32 9.48 -9.39
CA GLU A 708 -16.65 10.64 -8.81
C GLU A 708 -16.76 10.68 -7.28
N MET A 709 -15.81 11.38 -6.66
CA MET A 709 -15.96 11.86 -5.29
C MET A 709 -16.74 13.18 -5.32
N THR A 710 -17.72 13.32 -4.44
CA THR A 710 -18.53 14.54 -4.29
C THR A 710 -18.48 15.00 -2.85
N THR A 711 -18.46 16.31 -2.64
CA THR A 711 -18.48 16.93 -1.32
C THR A 711 -19.63 17.93 -1.18
N SER A 712 -19.99 18.27 0.06
CA SER A 712 -20.90 19.39 0.34
C SER A 712 -20.31 20.77 0.06
N GLU A 713 -19.01 20.84 -0.22
CA GLU A 713 -18.28 22.07 -0.53
C GLU A 713 -18.14 22.31 -2.03
N ASP A 714 -18.44 21.30 -2.85
CA ASP A 714 -18.32 21.39 -4.30
C ASP A 714 -19.17 22.54 -4.83
N VAL A 715 -18.53 23.40 -5.60
CA VAL A 715 -19.22 24.40 -6.39
C VAL A 715 -19.53 23.78 -7.74
N ALA A 716 -20.75 23.96 -8.24
CA ALA A 716 -21.16 23.45 -9.55
C ALA A 716 -20.50 24.25 -10.70
N VAL A 717 -19.17 24.18 -10.79
CA VAL A 717 -18.34 24.79 -11.81
C VAL A 717 -17.20 23.86 -12.18
N SER A 718 -16.94 23.75 -13.48
CA SER A 718 -15.81 23.04 -14.04
C SER A 718 -15.28 23.81 -15.23
N GLY A 719 -13.99 23.66 -15.53
CA GLY A 719 -13.37 24.29 -16.67
C GLY A 719 -11.98 23.73 -16.94
N GLU A 720 -11.59 23.82 -18.20
CA GLU A 720 -10.34 23.31 -18.73
C GLU A 720 -9.47 24.47 -19.19
N LEU A 721 -8.28 24.58 -18.61
CA LEU A 721 -7.25 25.54 -18.99
C LEU A 721 -6.39 24.92 -20.08
N THR A 722 -6.29 25.64 -21.20
CA THR A 722 -5.60 25.17 -22.42
C THR A 722 -4.66 26.26 -22.96
N THR A 723 -3.72 25.85 -23.79
CA THR A 723 -2.78 26.69 -24.54
C THR A 723 -2.66 26.15 -25.97
N ASP A 724 -2.20 26.97 -26.91
CA ASP A 724 -1.83 26.49 -28.25
C ASP A 724 -0.55 25.61 -28.22
N PHE A 725 0.36 25.91 -27.29
CA PHE A 725 1.66 25.24 -27.18
C PHE A 725 2.05 25.07 -25.71
N GLU A 726 2.47 23.84 -25.35
CA GLU A 726 3.02 23.49 -24.03
C GLU A 726 4.54 23.70 -23.96
N SER A 727 5.12 24.28 -25.00
CA SER A 727 6.52 24.72 -25.03
C SER A 727 6.60 26.15 -25.56
N ALA A 728 7.61 26.90 -25.13
CA ALA A 728 7.87 28.25 -25.61
C ALA A 728 9.36 28.61 -25.57
N TYR A 729 9.74 29.58 -26.40
CA TYR A 729 11.07 30.17 -26.34
C TYR A 729 11.19 31.17 -25.18
N ALA A 730 12.36 31.30 -24.56
CA ALA A 730 12.61 32.25 -23.48
C ALA A 730 12.29 33.71 -23.88
N ASN A 731 11.68 34.45 -22.97
CA ASN A 731 11.13 35.79 -23.17
C ASN A 731 9.97 35.87 -24.19
N SER A 732 9.32 34.74 -24.50
CA SER A 732 8.07 34.72 -25.26
C SER A 732 6.86 34.73 -24.33
N THR A 733 5.69 34.97 -24.90
CA THR A 733 4.40 34.92 -24.19
C THR A 733 3.57 33.76 -24.74
N VAL A 734 2.71 33.21 -23.90
CA VAL A 734 1.74 32.18 -24.30
C VAL A 734 0.33 32.68 -24.01
N ASP A 735 -0.64 32.28 -24.84
CA ASP A 735 -2.04 32.62 -24.65
C ASP A 735 -2.74 31.45 -23.91
N LEU A 736 -3.21 31.72 -22.70
CA LEU A 736 -3.99 30.79 -21.87
C LEU A 736 -5.48 31.02 -22.10
N ARG A 737 -6.24 29.92 -22.25
CA ARG A 737 -7.69 29.98 -22.49
C ARG A 737 -8.41 29.01 -21.57
N LEU A 738 -9.35 29.54 -20.79
CA LEU A 738 -10.24 28.73 -19.98
C LEU A 738 -11.55 28.45 -20.73
N THR A 739 -11.82 27.17 -20.99
CA THR A 739 -13.10 26.71 -21.51
C THR A 739 -13.97 26.19 -20.37
N THR A 740 -15.20 26.68 -20.24
CA THR A 740 -16.14 26.21 -19.21
C THR A 740 -17.54 26.06 -19.79
N GLN A 741 -18.29 25.07 -19.30
CA GLN A 741 -19.72 24.95 -19.59
C GLN A 741 -20.56 25.95 -18.78
N ASN A 742 -19.98 26.59 -17.78
CA ASN A 742 -20.67 27.50 -16.86
C ASN A 742 -20.67 28.92 -17.42
N GLN A 743 -21.84 29.38 -17.86
CA GLN A 743 -21.99 30.70 -18.49
C GLN A 743 -22.09 31.87 -17.50
N ASN A 744 -22.05 31.63 -16.19
CA ASN A 744 -22.33 32.62 -15.15
C ASN A 744 -21.19 32.79 -14.13
N LEU A 745 -19.92 32.60 -14.52
CA LEU A 745 -18.80 32.89 -13.61
C LEU A 745 -18.76 34.38 -13.27
N SER A 746 -18.54 34.71 -12.00
CA SER A 746 -18.39 36.10 -11.56
C SER A 746 -17.04 36.69 -11.96
N LYS A 747 -16.00 35.85 -11.97
CA LYS A 747 -14.66 36.12 -12.49
C LYS A 747 -13.86 34.83 -12.61
N VAL A 748 -12.78 34.89 -13.38
CA VAL A 748 -11.71 33.90 -13.46
C VAL A 748 -10.43 34.56 -13.03
N GLU A 749 -9.65 33.88 -12.20
CA GLU A 749 -8.32 34.34 -11.79
C GLU A 749 -7.27 33.36 -12.29
N PHE A 750 -6.30 33.83 -13.06
CA PHE A 750 -5.19 33.02 -13.57
C PHE A 750 -4.00 33.10 -12.62
N TYR A 751 -3.42 31.94 -12.31
CA TYR A 751 -2.33 31.78 -11.35
C TYR A 751 -1.13 31.04 -11.97
N SER A 752 0.05 31.26 -11.40
CA SER A 752 1.25 30.43 -11.60
C SER A 752 2.05 30.36 -10.31
N ASN A 753 2.46 29.17 -9.87
CA ASN A 753 3.26 28.94 -8.65
C ASN A 753 2.72 29.73 -7.42
N GLY A 754 1.40 29.63 -7.20
CA GLY A 754 0.69 30.36 -6.14
C GLY A 754 0.49 31.88 -6.37
N GLU A 755 1.11 32.50 -7.35
CA GLU A 755 1.01 33.93 -7.63
C GLU A 755 -0.18 34.25 -8.56
N LEU A 756 -1.00 35.23 -8.16
CA LEU A 756 -2.10 35.74 -8.99
C LEU A 756 -1.54 36.59 -10.14
N LEU A 757 -1.82 36.19 -11.37
CA LEU A 757 -1.31 36.87 -12.57
C LEU A 757 -2.33 37.86 -13.13
N PHE A 758 -3.58 37.43 -13.28
CA PHE A 758 -4.62 38.20 -13.96
C PHE A 758 -6.02 37.83 -13.48
N ILE A 759 -6.93 38.80 -13.54
CA ILE A 759 -8.35 38.61 -13.25
C ILE A 759 -9.13 38.97 -14.51
N ASP A 760 -9.95 38.04 -14.99
CA ASP A 760 -10.86 38.24 -16.11
C ASP A 760 -12.31 38.08 -15.65
N ASP A 761 -13.13 39.10 -15.85
CA ASP A 761 -14.54 39.12 -15.47
C ASP A 761 -15.50 38.97 -16.67
N THR A 762 -14.98 38.81 -17.89
CA THR A 762 -15.79 38.82 -19.11
C THR A 762 -15.40 37.68 -20.05
N ALA A 763 -16.31 36.73 -20.29
CA ALA A 763 -16.08 35.65 -21.26
C ALA A 763 -15.93 36.17 -22.72
N PRO A 764 -15.11 35.53 -23.58
CA PRO A 764 -14.25 34.37 -23.30
C PRO A 764 -13.09 34.71 -22.36
N TYR A 765 -12.77 33.81 -21.43
CA TYR A 765 -11.75 34.03 -20.41
C TYR A 765 -10.37 33.69 -20.97
N GLU A 766 -9.57 34.72 -21.22
CA GLU A 766 -8.28 34.58 -21.88
C GLU A 766 -7.22 35.44 -21.20
N TYR A 767 -6.02 34.88 -21.06
CA TYR A 767 -4.89 35.61 -20.51
C TYR A 767 -3.64 35.35 -21.32
N LYS A 768 -3.05 36.43 -21.84
CA LYS A 768 -1.71 36.40 -22.45
C LYS A 768 -0.67 36.58 -21.35
N THR A 769 0.20 35.59 -21.15
CA THR A 769 1.21 35.64 -20.09
C THR A 769 2.16 36.82 -20.27
N ASN A 770 2.85 37.19 -19.18
CA ASN A 770 4.08 37.97 -19.29
C ASN A 770 5.16 37.17 -20.04
N GLU A 771 6.25 37.84 -20.43
CA GLU A 771 7.42 37.19 -21.02
C GLU A 771 7.96 36.12 -20.04
N LEU A 772 8.05 34.87 -20.51
CA LEU A 772 8.39 33.72 -19.69
C LEU A 772 9.91 33.54 -19.55
N SER A 773 10.39 33.29 -18.33
CA SER A 773 11.78 32.89 -18.11
C SER A 773 12.00 31.43 -18.51
N LEU A 774 13.27 31.03 -18.67
CA LEU A 774 13.63 29.61 -18.80
C LEU A 774 13.13 28.83 -17.57
N GLY A 775 12.72 27.57 -17.78
CA GLY A 775 12.20 26.68 -16.75
C GLY A 775 10.80 26.14 -17.06
N ARG A 776 10.19 25.52 -16.05
CA ARG A 776 8.81 25.02 -16.10
C ARG A 776 7.88 25.97 -15.38
N HIS A 777 6.73 26.24 -15.99
CA HIS A 777 5.72 27.15 -15.44
C HIS A 777 4.38 26.44 -15.38
N THR A 778 3.85 26.24 -14.17
CA THR A 778 2.56 25.58 -13.97
C THR A 778 1.47 26.61 -13.76
N TYR A 779 0.51 26.64 -14.67
CA TYR A 779 -0.65 27.52 -14.65
C TYR A 779 -1.92 26.80 -14.20
N TYR A 780 -2.80 27.54 -13.57
CA TYR A 780 -4.17 27.09 -13.27
C TYR A 780 -5.09 28.31 -13.15
N ALA A 781 -6.40 28.07 -13.17
CA ALA A 781 -7.40 29.11 -13.02
C ALA A 781 -8.33 28.83 -11.83
N ARG A 782 -8.68 29.88 -11.08
CA ARG A 782 -9.78 29.85 -10.10
C ARG A 782 -11.06 30.36 -10.75
N MET A 783 -12.11 29.55 -10.73
CA MET A 783 -13.38 29.84 -11.38
C MET A 783 -14.43 30.22 -10.33
N TYR A 784 -14.77 31.50 -10.23
CA TYR A 784 -15.64 31.98 -9.15
C TYR A 784 -17.12 31.91 -9.49
N VAL A 785 -17.91 31.39 -8.55
CA VAL A 785 -19.37 31.54 -8.50
C VAL A 785 -19.73 32.27 -7.20
N GLY A 786 -19.94 33.59 -7.31
CA GLY A 786 -20.07 34.44 -6.13
C GLY A 786 -18.74 34.59 -5.40
N SER A 787 -18.66 34.09 -4.16
CA SER A 787 -17.43 34.11 -3.34
C SER A 787 -16.70 32.77 -3.26
N GLN A 788 -17.30 31.69 -3.75
CA GLN A 788 -16.68 30.36 -3.81
C GLN A 788 -16.04 30.14 -5.18
N TYR A 789 -15.10 29.21 -5.28
CA TYR A 789 -14.43 28.87 -6.53
C TYR A 789 -13.98 27.41 -6.58
N GLU A 790 -13.81 26.89 -7.79
CA GLU A 790 -13.04 25.66 -8.06
C GLU A 790 -11.78 25.97 -8.86
N LEU A 791 -10.85 25.02 -8.88
CA LEU A 791 -9.65 25.05 -9.71
C LEU A 791 -9.93 24.42 -11.09
N SER A 792 -9.30 24.95 -12.15
CA SER A 792 -9.15 24.21 -13.41
C SER A 792 -8.14 23.08 -13.28
N ASN A 793 -7.95 22.28 -14.32
CA ASN A 793 -6.75 21.46 -14.44
C ASN A 793 -5.49 22.35 -14.37
N PRO A 794 -4.38 21.82 -13.80
CA PRO A 794 -3.07 22.42 -13.97
C PRO A 794 -2.60 22.25 -15.42
N LEU A 795 -1.83 23.23 -15.91
CA LEU A 795 -1.24 23.26 -17.24
C LEU A 795 0.22 23.66 -17.14
N GLU A 796 1.15 22.77 -17.48
CA GLU A 796 2.58 23.07 -17.52
C GLU A 796 3.00 23.63 -18.88
N ILE A 797 3.83 24.67 -18.86
CA ILE A 797 4.52 25.19 -20.04
C ILE A 797 6.03 25.09 -19.83
N ARG A 798 6.70 24.37 -20.74
CA ARG A 798 8.16 24.23 -20.75
C ARG A 798 8.82 25.35 -21.54
N VAL A 799 9.78 26.04 -20.94
CA VAL A 799 10.48 27.15 -21.58
C VAL A 799 11.98 26.87 -21.64
N GLY A 800 12.50 26.71 -22.86
CA GLY A 800 13.90 26.35 -23.13
C GLY A 800 14.01 25.13 -24.05
N GLU A 801 15.22 24.87 -24.53
CA GLU A 801 15.52 23.71 -25.37
C GLU A 801 16.41 22.70 -24.63
N GLN A 802 16.40 21.47 -25.10
CA GLN A 802 17.48 20.52 -24.87
C GLN A 802 18.71 20.97 -25.64
N THR A 803 19.88 20.88 -25.01
CA THR A 803 21.16 21.34 -25.56
C THR A 803 22.26 20.35 -25.26
N PRO A 804 23.27 20.22 -26.14
CA PRO A 804 24.46 19.42 -25.84
C PRO A 804 25.13 19.91 -24.56
N TYR A 805 25.70 18.97 -23.79
CA TYR A 805 26.45 19.28 -22.57
C TYR A 805 27.51 20.36 -22.82
N GLN A 806 27.47 21.45 -22.04
CA GLN A 806 28.34 22.63 -22.22
C GLN A 806 28.35 23.25 -23.64
N GLY A 807 27.36 22.96 -24.47
CA GLY A 807 27.28 23.44 -25.86
C GLY A 807 28.15 22.67 -26.85
N GLU A 808 28.76 21.56 -26.45
CA GLU A 808 29.69 20.79 -27.30
C GLU A 808 28.97 19.58 -27.92
N ILE A 809 28.70 19.65 -29.23
CA ILE A 809 28.05 18.55 -29.97
C ILE A 809 29.00 17.35 -30.09
N ASN A 810 28.49 16.16 -29.77
CA ASN A 810 29.25 14.92 -29.83
C ASN A 810 29.43 14.46 -31.29
N GLN A 811 30.67 14.27 -31.73
CA GLN A 811 30.95 13.86 -33.12
C GLN A 811 30.86 12.33 -33.27
N VAL A 812 30.24 11.85 -34.35
CA VAL A 812 30.14 10.42 -34.71
C VAL A 812 30.66 10.22 -36.14
N PRO A 813 31.83 9.57 -36.37
CA PRO A 813 32.65 8.83 -35.41
C PRO A 813 33.32 9.68 -34.33
N GLY A 814 33.44 9.15 -33.12
CA GLY A 814 34.05 9.85 -31.99
C GLY A 814 33.80 9.17 -30.66
N ILE A 815 34.15 9.87 -29.57
CA ILE A 815 33.99 9.38 -28.20
C ILE A 815 32.97 10.25 -27.47
N ILE A 816 31.97 9.62 -26.88
CA ILE A 816 30.98 10.22 -25.99
C ILE A 816 31.26 9.77 -24.56
N GLN A 817 31.29 10.70 -23.61
CA GLN A 817 31.38 10.38 -22.18
C GLN A 817 29.98 10.11 -21.64
N ALA A 818 29.80 9.02 -20.89
CA ALA A 818 28.47 8.65 -20.40
C ALA A 818 27.85 9.74 -19.50
N GLY A 819 28.63 10.37 -18.61
CA GLY A 819 28.12 11.45 -17.75
C GLY A 819 27.83 12.78 -18.48
N ASN A 820 28.13 12.90 -19.77
CA ASN A 820 27.95 14.13 -20.56
C ASN A 820 26.67 14.07 -21.42
N TYR A 821 25.57 13.57 -20.84
CA TYR A 821 24.24 13.63 -21.45
C TYR A 821 23.77 15.07 -21.65
N ASP A 822 22.73 15.29 -22.42
CA ASP A 822 22.26 16.65 -22.75
C ASP A 822 21.74 17.41 -21.51
N GLU A 823 21.77 18.73 -21.60
CA GLU A 823 21.26 19.67 -20.60
C GLU A 823 19.94 20.27 -21.06
N PHE A 824 19.04 20.56 -20.12
CA PHE A 824 17.92 21.44 -20.39
C PHE A 824 18.29 22.89 -20.07
N GLU A 825 18.02 23.83 -20.97
CA GLU A 825 18.30 25.26 -20.73
C GLU A 825 17.56 25.81 -19.51
N GLY A 826 16.37 25.26 -19.21
CA GLY A 826 15.53 25.65 -18.08
C GLY A 826 15.91 25.05 -16.73
N GLY A 827 17.09 24.43 -16.60
CA GLY A 827 17.58 23.83 -15.37
C GLY A 827 17.58 22.31 -15.47
N ASN A 828 16.96 21.64 -14.50
CA ASN A 828 16.96 20.18 -14.41
C ASN A 828 16.32 19.52 -15.65
N GLY A 829 17.02 18.53 -16.22
CA GLY A 829 16.66 17.84 -17.46
C GLY A 829 15.72 16.65 -17.35
N GLN A 830 15.18 16.34 -16.17
CA GLN A 830 14.27 15.21 -15.93
C GLN A 830 13.09 15.23 -16.91
N ASN A 831 12.71 14.10 -17.49
CA ASN A 831 11.68 13.99 -18.55
C ASN A 831 11.92 14.85 -19.81
N ILE A 832 13.13 15.39 -20.00
CA ILE A 832 13.51 16.22 -21.17
C ILE A 832 14.74 15.62 -21.84
N SER A 833 15.91 15.68 -21.20
CA SER A 833 17.17 15.13 -21.70
C SER A 833 17.60 13.85 -21.00
N TYR A 834 16.92 13.48 -19.91
CA TYR A 834 17.03 12.19 -19.25
C TYR A 834 15.76 11.84 -18.47
N LEU A 835 15.66 10.60 -18.01
CA LEU A 835 14.78 10.16 -16.93
C LEU A 835 15.61 9.38 -15.92
N ASP A 836 15.62 9.85 -14.68
CA ASP A 836 16.14 9.14 -13.51
C ASP A 836 14.96 8.85 -12.56
N LEU A 837 14.90 7.65 -11.99
CA LEU A 837 13.79 7.24 -11.10
C LEU A 837 14.09 7.54 -9.63
N SER A 838 15.30 7.97 -9.32
CA SER A 838 15.72 8.39 -8.00
C SER A 838 15.70 9.93 -7.89
N ASN A 839 15.33 10.43 -6.70
CA ASN A 839 15.37 11.86 -6.44
C ASN A 839 16.78 12.25 -5.98
N GLY A 840 17.56 12.83 -6.89
CA GLY A 840 18.89 13.37 -6.62
C GLY A 840 20.03 12.42 -7.04
N ASN A 841 21.23 12.97 -7.11
CA ASN A 841 22.42 12.29 -7.64
C ASN A 841 23.27 11.67 -6.51
N ASN A 842 23.47 10.36 -6.58
CA ASN A 842 24.28 9.51 -5.69
C ASN A 842 25.80 9.60 -5.95
N GLY A 843 26.20 10.30 -7.01
CA GLY A 843 27.60 10.54 -7.40
C GLY A 843 28.12 11.94 -7.06
N ASP A 844 29.14 12.38 -7.80
CA ASP A 844 29.84 13.65 -7.60
C ASP A 844 29.98 14.51 -8.86
N TYR A 845 29.31 14.12 -9.95
CA TYR A 845 29.32 14.81 -11.23
C TYR A 845 27.91 15.22 -11.65
N ARG A 846 27.72 16.50 -11.99
CA ARG A 846 26.39 17.10 -12.27
C ARG A 846 25.39 16.88 -11.13
N ALA A 847 25.81 17.21 -9.91
CA ALA A 847 25.01 17.04 -8.69
C ALA A 847 23.76 17.94 -8.61
N ASP A 848 23.57 18.84 -9.59
CA ASP A 848 22.38 19.64 -9.82
C ASP A 848 21.30 18.95 -10.67
N GLU A 849 21.63 17.80 -11.27
CA GLU A 849 20.73 16.90 -11.98
C GLU A 849 20.41 15.67 -11.11
N TYR A 850 19.47 14.83 -11.55
CA TYR A 850 19.15 13.58 -10.84
C TYR A 850 20.00 12.39 -11.29
N VAL A 851 20.48 12.37 -12.55
CA VAL A 851 21.30 11.27 -13.07
C VAL A 851 22.48 10.94 -12.18
N ASP A 852 22.53 9.70 -11.71
CA ASP A 852 23.60 9.16 -10.88
C ASP A 852 24.95 9.07 -11.61
N SER A 853 25.74 10.15 -11.52
CA SER A 853 26.99 10.29 -12.27
C SER A 853 28.18 10.65 -11.38
N GLU A 854 29.32 10.00 -11.60
CA GLU A 854 30.56 10.24 -10.85
C GLU A 854 31.78 10.43 -11.76
N LEU A 855 32.80 11.14 -11.26
CA LEU A 855 34.10 11.28 -11.90
C LEU A 855 35.04 10.13 -11.52
N ASN A 856 35.16 9.15 -12.41
CA ASN A 856 36.13 8.08 -12.26
C ASN A 856 37.54 8.53 -12.70
N THR A 857 38.55 8.27 -11.86
CA THR A 857 39.95 8.69 -12.13
C THR A 857 40.52 8.14 -13.44
N ASN A 858 40.08 6.96 -13.90
CA ASN A 858 40.61 6.33 -15.12
C ASN A 858 39.66 6.37 -16.31
N GLU A 859 38.35 6.49 -16.08
CA GLU A 859 37.33 6.44 -17.14
C GLU A 859 36.74 7.81 -17.49
N GLY A 860 36.87 8.83 -16.63
CA GLY A 860 36.20 10.12 -16.80
C GLY A 860 34.81 10.14 -16.16
N ALA A 861 33.89 10.92 -16.72
CA ALA A 861 32.51 11.00 -16.23
C ALA A 861 31.74 9.72 -16.62
N ILE A 862 31.35 8.95 -15.62
CA ILE A 862 30.61 7.70 -15.78
C ILE A 862 29.18 7.86 -15.23
N VAL A 863 28.29 6.97 -15.64
CA VAL A 863 26.96 6.82 -15.04
C VAL A 863 26.92 5.49 -14.29
N GLY A 864 26.37 5.50 -13.08
CA GLY A 864 26.20 4.32 -12.23
C GLY A 864 24.80 4.32 -11.61
N TRP A 865 24.53 3.38 -10.69
CA TRP A 865 23.25 3.27 -9.97
C TRP A 865 22.00 3.27 -10.85
N ILE A 866 22.16 2.92 -12.12
CA ILE A 866 21.11 2.94 -13.14
C ILE A 866 19.98 2.01 -12.72
N ASP A 867 18.76 2.52 -12.65
CA ASP A 867 17.54 1.77 -12.38
C ASP A 867 16.83 1.35 -13.69
N SER A 868 15.94 0.36 -13.57
CA SER A 868 15.14 -0.14 -14.70
C SER A 868 14.13 0.92 -15.16
N GLY A 869 14.14 1.25 -16.44
CA GLY A 869 13.24 2.23 -17.06
C GLY A 869 13.87 3.61 -17.31
N GLU A 870 15.07 3.86 -16.80
CA GLU A 870 15.79 5.12 -16.98
C GLU A 870 16.27 5.32 -18.43
N TRP A 871 16.53 6.57 -18.80
CA TRP A 871 17.11 6.88 -20.11
C TRP A 871 17.94 8.17 -20.10
N LEU A 872 18.90 8.26 -21.02
CA LEU A 872 19.78 9.43 -21.21
C LEU A 872 19.82 9.81 -22.69
N GLU A 873 19.84 11.10 -23.00
CA GLU A 873 19.96 11.59 -24.37
C GLU A 873 21.25 12.39 -24.61
N TYR A 874 21.75 12.31 -25.84
CA TYR A 874 22.95 12.99 -26.30
C TYR A 874 22.70 13.59 -27.68
N THR A 875 22.95 14.88 -27.84
CA THR A 875 23.00 15.53 -29.14
C THR A 875 24.31 15.12 -29.83
N ILE A 876 24.18 14.51 -31.01
CA ILE A 876 25.29 14.01 -31.82
C ILE A 876 25.27 14.62 -33.22
N ASP A 877 26.43 14.79 -33.82
CA ASP A 877 26.63 15.15 -35.24
C ASP A 877 27.27 13.95 -35.95
N VAL A 878 26.48 13.28 -36.77
CA VAL A 878 26.92 12.14 -37.56
C VAL A 878 27.51 12.64 -38.87
N GLN A 879 28.81 12.45 -39.03
CA GLN A 879 29.57 12.96 -40.17
C GLN A 879 29.28 12.26 -41.50
N GLN A 880 28.71 11.05 -41.47
CA GLN A 880 28.40 10.27 -42.66
C GLN A 880 27.34 9.20 -42.37
N SER A 881 26.35 9.05 -43.25
CA SER A 881 25.37 7.95 -43.16
C SER A 881 26.07 6.59 -43.32
N GLY A 882 25.85 5.67 -42.39
CA GLY A 882 26.51 4.37 -42.40
C GLY A 882 26.13 3.46 -41.24
N TYR A 883 26.60 2.22 -41.31
CA TYR A 883 26.70 1.34 -40.16
C TYR A 883 27.95 1.68 -39.34
N TYR A 884 27.77 1.77 -38.03
CA TYR A 884 28.80 2.06 -37.05
C TYR A 884 28.98 0.89 -36.09
N ASN A 885 30.18 0.80 -35.53
CA ASN A 885 30.50 -0.04 -34.37
C ASN A 885 30.61 0.86 -33.13
N LEU A 886 29.96 0.45 -32.04
CA LEU A 886 30.11 1.02 -30.71
C LEU A 886 31.04 0.14 -29.88
N SER A 887 32.15 0.70 -29.41
CA SER A 887 32.99 0.14 -28.36
C SER A 887 32.77 0.94 -27.07
N PHE A 888 32.17 0.35 -26.05
CA PHE A 888 31.85 1.05 -24.80
C PHE A 888 32.51 0.42 -23.58
N ARG A 889 32.82 1.28 -22.60
CA ARG A 889 33.39 0.88 -21.30
C ARG A 889 32.25 0.59 -20.34
N TYR A 890 32.34 -0.52 -19.62
CA TYR A 890 31.34 -0.86 -18.60
C TYR A 890 31.97 -1.60 -17.41
N ALA A 891 31.37 -1.50 -16.24
CA ALA A 891 31.71 -2.32 -15.08
C ALA A 891 30.44 -2.89 -14.45
N SER A 892 30.42 -4.17 -14.10
CA SER A 892 29.30 -4.78 -13.39
C SER A 892 29.86 -5.63 -12.26
N GLY A 893 29.51 -5.23 -11.03
CA GLY A 893 29.83 -5.98 -9.81
C GLY A 893 28.89 -7.16 -9.58
N ASN A 894 27.80 -7.25 -10.34
CA ASN A 894 26.84 -8.34 -10.29
C ASN A 894 27.39 -9.58 -11.01
N SER A 895 27.24 -10.76 -10.41
CA SER A 895 27.70 -12.02 -11.00
C SER A 895 26.96 -12.41 -12.29
N ASN A 896 25.73 -11.93 -12.46
CA ASN A 896 24.91 -12.17 -13.66
C ASN A 896 25.16 -11.14 -14.77
N GLY A 897 25.93 -10.08 -14.50
CA GLY A 897 26.05 -8.93 -15.39
C GLY A 897 24.91 -7.93 -15.20
N GLY A 898 24.68 -7.10 -16.22
CA GLY A 898 23.66 -6.05 -16.20
C GLY A 898 23.11 -5.76 -17.61
N GLY A 899 22.20 -4.79 -17.71
CA GLY A 899 21.40 -4.56 -18.91
C GLY A 899 20.22 -5.53 -19.03
N PRO A 900 19.46 -5.47 -20.14
CA PRO A 900 19.85 -4.78 -21.36
C PRO A 900 19.58 -3.28 -21.37
N PHE A 901 20.29 -2.57 -22.24
CA PHE A 901 19.92 -1.23 -22.70
C PHE A 901 19.80 -1.20 -24.22
N ARG A 902 19.13 -0.18 -24.78
CA ARG A 902 19.00 0.04 -26.22
C ARG A 902 19.47 1.43 -26.62
N LEU A 903 19.84 1.55 -27.89
CA LEU A 903 20.10 2.82 -28.55
C LEU A 903 18.92 3.18 -29.44
N LEU A 904 18.45 4.42 -29.31
CA LEU A 904 17.47 5.00 -30.20
C LEU A 904 18.07 6.26 -30.85
N LEU A 905 17.84 6.43 -32.16
CA LEU A 905 18.20 7.64 -32.89
C LEU A 905 16.90 8.37 -33.21
N ASP A 906 16.73 9.58 -32.69
CA ASP A 906 15.51 10.40 -32.81
C ASP A 906 14.24 9.63 -32.43
N GLY A 907 14.33 8.86 -31.33
CA GLY A 907 13.23 8.04 -30.81
C GLY A 907 13.02 6.70 -31.54
N LYS A 908 13.81 6.37 -32.56
CA LYS A 908 13.73 5.08 -33.26
C LYS A 908 14.81 4.10 -32.78
N VAL A 909 14.40 2.92 -32.32
CA VAL A 909 15.32 1.85 -31.90
C VAL A 909 16.25 1.45 -33.06
N ILE A 910 17.57 1.62 -32.87
CA ILE A 910 18.62 1.27 -33.84
C ILE A 910 19.48 0.08 -33.39
N SER A 911 19.30 -0.42 -32.16
CA SER A 911 20.03 -1.58 -31.64
C SER A 911 19.10 -2.73 -31.21
N ASN A 912 19.65 -3.95 -31.21
CA ASN A 912 19.10 -5.02 -30.38
C ASN A 912 19.38 -4.72 -28.89
N PRO A 913 18.70 -5.40 -27.94
CA PRO A 913 19.02 -5.30 -26.52
C PRO A 913 20.50 -5.62 -26.23
N ILE A 914 21.21 -4.68 -25.59
CA ILE A 914 22.64 -4.78 -25.30
C ILE A 914 22.83 -5.21 -23.84
N ASN A 915 23.29 -6.44 -23.62
CA ASN A 915 23.60 -6.97 -22.29
C ASN A 915 25.11 -6.90 -22.01
N VAL A 916 25.49 -6.73 -20.74
CA VAL A 916 26.88 -6.76 -20.33
C VAL A 916 27.17 -7.91 -19.36
N SER A 917 28.31 -8.57 -19.54
CA SER A 917 28.73 -9.67 -18.65
C SER A 917 29.43 -9.14 -17.40
N SER A 918 29.27 -9.80 -16.25
CA SER A 918 30.01 -9.50 -15.02
C SER A 918 31.51 -9.19 -15.25
N THR A 919 31.98 -8.05 -14.73
CA THR A 919 33.41 -7.69 -14.76
C THR A 919 34.13 -8.06 -13.48
N SER A 920 33.38 -8.12 -12.38
CA SER A 920 33.78 -8.54 -11.03
C SER A 920 32.54 -9.06 -10.28
N THR A 921 32.73 -9.76 -9.16
CA THR A 921 31.63 -10.24 -8.30
C THR A 921 31.30 -9.31 -7.13
N THR A 922 32.09 -8.25 -6.92
CA THR A 922 31.87 -7.27 -5.82
C THR A 922 32.36 -5.86 -6.14
N ASN A 923 33.01 -5.62 -7.28
CA ASN A 923 33.68 -4.35 -7.57
C ASN A 923 33.07 -3.68 -8.81
N TRP A 924 32.45 -2.52 -8.58
CA TRP A 924 31.74 -1.71 -9.58
C TRP A 924 32.65 -0.76 -10.38
N SER A 925 33.96 -0.75 -10.12
CA SER A 925 34.93 0.10 -10.81
C SER A 925 35.92 -0.68 -11.68
N THR A 926 35.69 -1.99 -11.88
CA THR A 926 36.53 -2.81 -12.76
C THR A 926 35.98 -2.77 -14.19
N PHE A 927 36.42 -1.80 -14.99
CA PHE A 927 35.87 -1.59 -16.32
C PHE A 927 36.46 -2.53 -17.39
N ARG A 928 35.58 -3.09 -18.23
CA ARG A 928 35.89 -3.84 -19.46
C ARG A 928 35.30 -3.12 -20.67
N THR A 929 35.70 -3.56 -21.86
CA THR A 929 35.17 -3.06 -23.12
C THR A 929 34.24 -4.10 -23.71
N ALA A 930 33.05 -3.67 -24.14
CA ALA A 930 32.12 -4.43 -24.95
C ALA A 930 31.93 -3.75 -26.31
N GLU A 931 31.58 -4.54 -27.32
CA GLU A 931 31.42 -4.06 -28.69
C GLU A 931 30.04 -4.45 -29.24
N VAL A 932 29.41 -3.50 -29.94
CA VAL A 932 28.16 -3.69 -30.68
C VAL A 932 28.40 -3.21 -32.11
N SER A 933 27.99 -4.02 -33.08
CA SER A 933 28.21 -3.74 -34.51
C SER A 933 26.90 -3.58 -35.26
N ASN A 934 26.98 -3.01 -36.46
CA ASN A 934 25.84 -2.77 -37.36
C ASN A 934 24.80 -1.81 -36.77
N LEU A 935 25.23 -0.74 -36.11
CA LEU A 935 24.33 0.34 -35.68
C LEU A 935 24.11 1.31 -36.85
N PRO A 936 22.90 1.41 -37.40
CA PRO A 936 22.63 2.34 -38.47
C PRO A 936 22.56 3.78 -37.95
N PHE A 937 23.35 4.67 -38.52
CA PHE A 937 23.26 6.11 -38.34
C PHE A 937 23.07 6.80 -39.69
N VAL A 938 22.29 7.87 -39.68
CA VAL A 938 22.11 8.77 -40.82
C VAL A 938 22.98 10.01 -40.58
N GLU A 939 23.44 10.67 -41.64
CA GLU A 939 24.25 11.89 -41.57
C GLU A 939 23.40 13.07 -41.09
N GLY A 940 23.95 13.89 -40.20
CA GLY A 940 23.27 15.06 -39.66
C GLY A 940 23.32 15.16 -38.14
N ASP A 941 22.65 16.18 -37.61
CA ASP A 941 22.44 16.36 -36.18
C ASP A 941 21.29 15.46 -35.71
N HIS A 942 21.51 14.70 -34.65
CA HIS A 942 20.54 13.73 -34.13
C HIS A 942 20.54 13.71 -32.59
N VAL A 943 19.45 13.23 -32.01
CA VAL A 943 19.37 12.86 -30.59
C VAL A 943 19.56 11.35 -30.45
N LEU A 944 20.67 10.95 -29.84
CA LEU A 944 20.94 9.57 -29.46
C LEU A 944 20.44 9.33 -28.03
N ARG A 945 19.43 8.47 -27.87
CA ARG A 945 18.94 8.00 -26.57
C ARG A 945 19.54 6.65 -26.21
N LEU A 946 19.95 6.52 -24.95
CA LEU A 946 20.23 5.27 -24.27
C LEU A 946 19.06 4.97 -23.36
N GLU A 947 18.34 3.88 -23.62
CA GLU A 947 17.20 3.45 -22.80
C GLU A 947 17.57 2.18 -22.03
N PHE A 948 17.53 2.24 -20.70
CA PHE A 948 17.94 1.16 -19.81
C PHE A 948 16.72 0.31 -19.42
N GLU A 949 16.49 -0.81 -20.11
CA GLU A 949 15.47 -1.78 -19.69
C GLU A 949 15.82 -2.37 -18.32
N TYR A 950 17.11 -2.51 -18.02
CA TYR A 950 17.60 -2.96 -16.72
C TYR A 950 18.99 -2.41 -16.41
N GLY A 951 19.24 -2.15 -15.12
CA GLY A 951 20.48 -1.59 -14.59
C GLY A 951 21.60 -2.61 -14.34
N GLU A 952 22.22 -2.51 -13.16
CA GLU A 952 23.27 -3.41 -12.66
C GLU A 952 24.62 -3.32 -13.40
N PHE A 953 24.93 -2.15 -13.97
CA PHE A 953 26.27 -1.82 -14.46
C PHE A 953 26.54 -0.31 -14.40
N ASN A 954 27.83 0.05 -14.28
CA ASN A 954 28.29 1.40 -14.52
C ASN A 954 28.71 1.52 -15.99
N LEU A 955 28.25 2.58 -16.65
CA LEU A 955 28.58 2.91 -18.04
C LEU A 955 29.66 3.99 -18.07
N GLY A 956 30.75 3.72 -18.79
CA GLY A 956 31.80 4.69 -19.08
C GLY A 956 31.75 5.15 -20.54
N LYS A 957 32.87 5.68 -21.04
CA LYS A 957 32.94 6.23 -22.41
C LYS A 957 32.50 5.25 -23.49
N MET A 958 31.88 5.79 -24.53
CA MET A 958 31.36 5.13 -25.72
C MET A 958 32.12 5.64 -26.94
N GLU A 959 32.74 4.76 -27.71
CA GLU A 959 33.49 5.09 -28.91
C GLU A 959 32.77 4.54 -30.14
N PHE A 960 32.32 5.44 -31.01
CA PHE A 960 31.69 5.10 -32.28
C PHE A 960 32.70 5.17 -33.41
N SER A 961 32.74 4.13 -34.24
CA SER A 961 33.60 4.04 -35.42
C SER A 961 32.79 3.62 -36.64
N TYR A 962 33.05 4.28 -37.77
CA TYR A 962 32.44 3.93 -39.05
C TYR A 962 32.86 2.53 -39.51
N ASP A 963 31.91 1.72 -39.97
CA ASP A 963 32.16 0.38 -40.53
C ASP A 963 31.96 0.36 -42.05
N ARG A 964 30.73 0.63 -42.51
CA ARG A 964 30.35 0.55 -43.93
C ARG A 964 29.09 1.35 -44.24
N ASP A 965 28.84 1.61 -45.51
CA ASP A 965 27.65 2.34 -45.98
C ASP A 965 26.35 1.60 -45.63
N LEU A 966 25.25 2.35 -45.43
CA LEU A 966 23.91 1.78 -45.31
C LEU A 966 23.51 1.08 -46.62
N ASP A 967 22.83 -0.06 -46.49
CA ASP A 967 22.37 -0.87 -47.63
C ASP A 967 20.85 -0.76 -47.88
N TYR A 968 20.20 0.23 -47.26
CA TYR A 968 18.78 0.55 -47.40
C TYR A 968 18.54 2.05 -47.62
N ASP A 969 17.34 2.39 -48.08
CA ASP A 969 16.92 3.76 -48.37
C ASP A 969 16.70 4.57 -47.09
N PHE A 970 17.34 5.74 -46.99
CA PHE A 970 17.19 6.69 -45.89
C PHE A 970 16.80 8.10 -46.39
N ILE A 971 16.42 8.95 -45.45
CA ILE A 971 16.09 10.36 -45.63
C ILE A 971 16.98 11.16 -44.67
N VAL A 972 17.50 12.30 -45.13
CA VAL A 972 18.08 13.36 -44.31
C VAL A 972 17.18 14.57 -44.48
N ALA A 973 16.34 14.86 -43.49
CA ALA A 973 15.51 16.04 -43.46
C ALA A 973 16.38 17.29 -43.29
N ASP A 974 16.02 18.37 -43.97
CA ASP A 974 16.65 19.69 -43.81
C ASP A 974 15.52 20.71 -43.88
N ALA A 975 15.24 21.38 -42.77
CA ALA A 975 14.22 22.41 -42.60
C ALA A 975 14.71 23.82 -43.00
N GLY A 976 15.99 23.93 -43.36
CA GLY A 976 16.69 25.15 -43.71
C GLY A 976 17.25 25.90 -42.50
N GLU A 977 18.11 26.87 -42.80
CA GLU A 977 18.78 27.71 -41.81
C GLU A 977 17.80 28.57 -41.00
N ASN A 978 18.15 28.83 -39.73
CA ASN A 978 17.44 29.77 -38.87
C ASN A 978 17.34 31.18 -39.50
N ARG A 979 16.18 31.84 -39.35
CA ARG A 979 15.89 33.11 -40.05
C ARG A 979 15.45 34.23 -39.11
N SER A 980 15.79 35.46 -39.47
CA SER A 980 15.32 36.69 -38.80
C SER A 980 14.38 37.46 -39.72
N ILE A 981 13.17 37.76 -39.24
CA ILE A 981 12.14 38.54 -39.95
C ILE A 981 12.00 39.91 -39.26
N ILE A 982 12.06 40.98 -40.05
CA ILE A 982 12.00 42.35 -39.53
C ILE A 982 10.61 42.93 -39.78
N LEU A 983 9.94 43.36 -38.71
CA LEU A 983 8.63 44.03 -38.82
C LEU A 983 8.71 45.28 -39.73
N PRO A 984 7.69 45.56 -40.57
CA PRO A 984 6.32 45.05 -40.50
C PRO A 984 6.05 43.78 -41.34
N GLU A 985 7.08 43.04 -41.80
CA GLU A 985 6.86 41.76 -42.47
C GLU A 985 6.23 40.75 -41.49
N THR A 986 5.16 40.08 -41.93
CA THR A 986 4.33 39.17 -41.12
C THR A 986 4.18 37.79 -41.78
N THR A 987 5.03 37.52 -42.78
CA THR A 987 5.06 36.28 -43.55
C THR A 987 6.50 35.81 -43.74
N ALA A 988 6.72 34.50 -43.81
CA ALA A 988 8.01 33.92 -44.15
C ALA A 988 7.84 32.66 -44.99
N VAL A 989 8.88 32.27 -45.71
CA VAL A 989 8.93 31.01 -46.45
C VAL A 989 9.79 30.03 -45.67
N LEU A 990 9.22 28.88 -45.35
CA LEU A 990 9.93 27.68 -44.89
C LEU A 990 10.32 26.87 -46.12
N ASP A 991 11.54 26.38 -46.19
CA ASP A 991 12.10 25.76 -47.39
C ASP A 991 12.96 24.55 -47.02
N GLY A 992 12.40 23.37 -47.22
CA GLY A 992 13.07 22.10 -46.99
C GLY A 992 13.66 21.45 -48.23
N SER A 993 13.91 22.23 -49.28
CA SER A 993 14.37 21.71 -50.58
C SER A 993 15.76 21.07 -50.57
N ASN A 994 16.53 21.25 -49.49
CA ASN A 994 17.80 20.56 -49.26
C ASN A 994 17.63 19.14 -48.68
N THR A 995 16.42 18.74 -48.28
CA THR A 995 16.14 17.38 -47.81
C THR A 995 16.63 16.37 -48.84
N THR A 996 17.53 15.47 -48.42
CA THR A 996 18.09 14.44 -49.30
C THR A 996 17.43 13.10 -49.04
N SER A 997 17.16 12.35 -50.11
CA SER A 997 16.61 11.00 -50.01
C SER A 997 17.03 10.15 -51.18
N THR A 998 17.00 8.84 -50.94
CA THR A 998 17.17 7.78 -51.94
C THR A 998 15.86 7.44 -52.67
N GLY A 999 14.71 7.95 -52.19
CA GLY A 999 13.37 7.73 -52.74
C GLY A 999 12.53 9.00 -52.87
N ALA A 1000 11.23 8.83 -53.19
CA ALA A 1000 10.27 9.94 -53.16
C ALA A 1000 9.90 10.27 -51.70
N VAL A 1001 9.75 11.56 -51.41
CA VAL A 1001 9.54 12.09 -50.06
C VAL A 1001 8.21 12.83 -49.99
N ASP A 1002 7.44 12.52 -48.96
CA ASP A 1002 6.29 13.29 -48.50
C ASP A 1002 6.74 14.20 -47.35
N TYR A 1003 6.22 15.43 -47.31
CA TYR A 1003 6.64 16.47 -46.36
C TYR A 1003 5.47 16.85 -45.46
N GLN A 1004 5.75 17.18 -44.20
CA GLN A 1004 4.80 17.78 -43.28
C GLN A 1004 5.47 18.82 -42.38
N TRP A 1005 5.00 20.06 -42.47
CA TRP A 1005 5.41 21.14 -41.57
C TRP A 1005 4.49 21.25 -40.36
N THR A 1006 5.08 21.33 -39.17
CA THR A 1006 4.35 21.52 -37.92
C THR A 1006 4.94 22.71 -37.17
N GLN A 1007 4.09 23.58 -36.62
CA GLN A 1007 4.53 24.60 -35.67
C GLN A 1007 4.66 23.96 -34.29
N ILE A 1008 5.87 24.02 -33.70
CA ILE A 1008 6.14 23.49 -32.36
C ILE A 1008 5.78 24.52 -31.29
N TYR A 1009 6.19 25.78 -31.50
CA TYR A 1009 5.75 26.89 -30.67
C TYR A 1009 5.84 28.22 -31.42
N GLY A 1010 5.18 29.24 -30.88
CA GLY A 1010 5.39 30.64 -31.23
C GLY A 1010 4.42 31.56 -30.51
N PRO A 1011 4.64 32.89 -30.56
CA PRO A 1011 3.77 33.90 -29.94
C PRO A 1011 2.31 33.88 -30.42
N THR A 1012 2.04 33.24 -31.55
CA THR A 1012 0.73 33.06 -32.18
C THR A 1012 0.72 31.79 -33.02
N LEU A 1013 -0.47 31.24 -33.29
CA LEU A 1013 -0.65 30.22 -34.31
C LEU A 1013 -0.50 30.81 -35.72
N VAL A 1014 0.40 30.24 -36.52
CA VAL A 1014 0.62 30.68 -37.91
C VAL A 1014 -0.40 30.05 -38.85
N ASN A 1015 -0.63 30.68 -40.01
CA ASN A 1015 -1.35 30.04 -41.10
C ASN A 1015 -0.35 29.54 -42.15
N PHE A 1016 -0.35 28.23 -42.39
CA PHE A 1016 0.35 27.60 -43.51
C PHE A 1016 -0.45 27.80 -44.80
N GLU A 1017 0.24 28.11 -45.91
CA GLU A 1017 -0.38 28.05 -47.23
C GLU A 1017 -0.72 26.61 -47.62
N ASN A 1018 0.21 25.69 -47.37
CA ASN A 1018 0.03 24.24 -47.40
C ASN A 1018 1.20 23.58 -46.66
N GLU A 1019 0.94 22.97 -45.53
CA GLU A 1019 1.94 22.31 -44.68
C GLU A 1019 2.56 21.05 -45.30
N ASN A 1020 1.98 20.51 -46.38
CA ASN A 1020 2.46 19.26 -47.01
C ASN A 1020 3.42 19.49 -48.19
N LEU A 1021 3.92 20.71 -48.37
CA LEU A 1021 4.86 21.05 -49.45
C LEU A 1021 6.30 21.13 -48.92
N VAL A 1022 7.26 20.75 -49.77
CA VAL A 1022 8.70 20.92 -49.51
C VAL A 1022 9.06 22.37 -49.15
N SER A 1023 8.36 23.35 -49.74
CA SER A 1023 8.46 24.76 -49.36
C SER A 1023 7.07 25.37 -49.24
N THR A 1024 6.85 26.12 -48.16
CA THR A 1024 5.53 26.67 -47.81
C THR A 1024 5.65 28.06 -47.19
N THR A 1025 4.66 28.92 -47.43
CA THR A 1025 4.58 30.24 -46.82
C THR A 1025 3.80 30.15 -45.51
N VAL A 1026 4.39 30.64 -44.42
CA VAL A 1026 3.70 30.90 -43.16
C VAL A 1026 3.34 32.38 -43.04
N SER A 1027 2.17 32.66 -42.47
CA SER A 1027 1.67 34.03 -42.24
C SER A 1027 1.11 34.18 -40.82
N ASN A 1028 0.67 35.40 -40.47
CA ASN A 1028 0.26 35.77 -39.10
C ASN A 1028 1.43 35.88 -38.11
N LEU A 1029 2.65 36.12 -38.60
CA LEU A 1029 3.82 36.26 -37.75
C LEU A 1029 3.77 37.58 -36.94
N GLN A 1030 3.95 37.47 -35.63
CA GLN A 1030 4.12 38.57 -34.68
C GLN A 1030 5.50 38.52 -34.01
N LYS A 1031 5.93 39.64 -33.39
CA LYS A 1031 7.22 39.73 -32.67
C LYS A 1031 7.38 38.55 -31.70
N GLY A 1032 8.52 37.86 -31.78
CA GLY A 1032 8.91 36.73 -30.93
C GLY A 1032 9.53 35.62 -31.76
N VAL A 1033 9.71 34.44 -31.16
CA VAL A 1033 10.41 33.31 -31.78
C VAL A 1033 9.45 32.17 -32.07
N TYR A 1034 9.52 31.64 -33.27
CA TYR A 1034 8.77 30.47 -33.71
C TYR A 1034 9.74 29.32 -33.94
N LYS A 1035 9.28 28.11 -33.63
CA LYS A 1035 9.98 26.88 -34.00
C LYS A 1035 9.05 26.03 -34.86
N PHE A 1036 9.57 25.57 -35.98
CA PHE A 1036 8.87 24.71 -36.92
C PHE A 1036 9.65 23.41 -37.09
N ARG A 1037 8.93 22.31 -37.28
CA ARG A 1037 9.49 21.01 -37.64
C ARG A 1037 9.07 20.65 -39.05
N LEU A 1038 10.01 20.20 -39.86
CA LEU A 1038 9.77 19.51 -41.12
C LEU A 1038 9.94 18.01 -40.90
N GLU A 1039 8.86 17.25 -40.98
CA GLU A 1039 8.94 15.79 -41.08
C GLU A 1039 8.97 15.40 -42.56
N ALA A 1040 9.94 14.58 -42.93
CA ALA A 1040 10.14 14.04 -44.26
C ALA A 1040 10.00 12.52 -44.21
N SER A 1041 9.07 11.97 -44.98
CA SER A 1041 8.70 10.55 -44.92
C SER A 1041 8.67 9.88 -46.29
N SER A 1042 8.85 8.57 -46.30
CA SER A 1042 8.70 7.68 -47.45
C SER A 1042 8.00 6.39 -47.01
N SER A 1043 7.84 5.42 -47.91
CA SER A 1043 7.25 4.12 -47.55
C SER A 1043 8.09 3.28 -46.58
N VAL A 1044 9.36 3.64 -46.34
CA VAL A 1044 10.32 2.81 -45.56
C VAL A 1044 11.20 3.57 -44.56
N ALA A 1045 11.27 4.91 -44.68
CA ALA A 1045 12.09 5.77 -43.82
C ALA A 1045 11.36 7.08 -43.52
N THR A 1046 11.64 7.64 -42.36
CA THR A 1046 11.15 8.93 -41.86
C THR A 1046 12.31 9.62 -41.15
N ASP A 1047 12.39 10.93 -41.28
CA ASP A 1047 13.35 11.79 -40.59
C ASP A 1047 12.73 13.18 -40.37
N TYR A 1048 13.27 13.97 -39.43
CA TYR A 1048 12.80 15.33 -39.22
C TYR A 1048 13.94 16.31 -38.94
N ASP A 1049 13.70 17.58 -39.27
CA ASP A 1049 14.59 18.69 -38.91
C ASP A 1049 13.76 19.89 -38.41
N GLU A 1050 14.38 20.78 -37.66
CA GLU A 1050 13.72 21.91 -37.00
C GLU A 1050 14.39 23.24 -37.32
N VAL A 1051 13.56 24.26 -37.59
CA VAL A 1051 14.04 25.62 -37.93
C VAL A 1051 13.42 26.66 -37.01
N ILE A 1052 14.24 27.61 -36.58
CA ILE A 1052 13.86 28.76 -35.77
C ILE A 1052 13.66 30.00 -36.66
N LEU A 1053 12.55 30.68 -36.42
CA LEU A 1053 12.23 31.95 -37.03
C LEU A 1053 12.04 33.04 -35.97
N ALA A 1054 12.95 34.01 -35.95
CA ALA A 1054 12.94 35.13 -35.01
C ALA A 1054 12.34 36.39 -35.65
N VAL A 1055 11.18 36.84 -35.17
CA VAL A 1055 10.50 38.06 -35.63
C VAL A 1055 10.80 39.20 -34.68
N ASN A 1056 11.44 40.28 -35.16
CA ASN A 1056 11.85 41.39 -34.30
C ASN A 1056 11.85 42.75 -35.06
N ASN A 1057 12.20 43.84 -34.35
CA ASN A 1057 12.18 45.20 -34.92
C ASN A 1057 13.51 45.63 -35.56
N THR A 1058 14.63 44.98 -35.24
CA THR A 1058 15.99 45.51 -35.45
C THR A 1058 16.95 44.54 -36.13
N GLY A 1059 16.49 43.31 -36.43
CA GLY A 1059 17.30 42.16 -36.78
C GLY A 1059 18.04 41.50 -35.61
N ASN A 1060 18.02 42.10 -34.41
CA ASN A 1060 18.81 41.67 -33.25
C ASN A 1060 17.91 41.11 -32.14
N GLN A 1061 18.28 39.95 -31.60
CA GLN A 1061 17.57 39.31 -30.50
C GLN A 1061 18.39 39.45 -29.20
N PRO A 1062 17.79 39.89 -28.08
CA PRO A 1062 18.46 39.88 -26.79
C PRO A 1062 18.81 38.44 -26.40
N PRO A 1063 20.00 38.19 -25.82
CA PRO A 1063 20.34 36.86 -25.35
C PRO A 1063 19.41 36.46 -24.20
N ALA A 1064 19.03 35.18 -24.13
CA ALA A 1064 18.40 34.62 -22.94
C ALA A 1064 19.48 34.36 -21.89
N ILE A 1065 19.23 34.71 -20.62
CA ILE A 1065 20.18 34.55 -19.52
C ILE A 1065 19.48 33.81 -18.38
N THR A 1066 20.14 32.85 -17.75
CA THR A 1066 19.64 32.16 -16.55
C THR A 1066 20.75 31.96 -15.54
N PHE A 1067 20.39 32.02 -14.26
CA PHE A 1067 21.29 31.67 -13.16
C PHE A 1067 21.34 30.15 -13.04
N VAL A 1068 22.53 29.57 -13.21
CA VAL A 1068 22.78 28.15 -12.97
C VAL A 1068 23.11 27.94 -11.49
N SER A 1069 23.80 28.91 -10.89
CA SER A 1069 24.06 28.93 -9.45
C SER A 1069 24.25 30.38 -8.98
N PRO A 1070 23.63 30.77 -7.86
CA PRO A 1070 22.84 29.94 -6.96
C PRO A 1070 21.37 29.83 -7.46
N ASN A 1071 20.61 28.85 -6.94
CA ASN A 1071 19.22 28.62 -7.34
C ASN A 1071 18.33 29.84 -7.05
N ASP A 1072 17.22 29.97 -7.76
CA ASP A 1072 16.27 31.05 -7.54
C ASP A 1072 15.80 31.05 -6.06
N ASN A 1073 15.73 32.24 -5.45
CA ASN A 1073 15.42 32.46 -4.03
C ASN A 1073 16.39 31.88 -2.98
N SER A 1074 17.58 31.42 -3.37
CA SER A 1074 18.59 30.94 -2.42
C SER A 1074 19.42 32.06 -1.78
N THR A 1075 19.87 31.83 -0.54
CA THR A 1075 20.78 32.73 0.19
C THR A 1075 22.23 32.34 -0.06
N PHE A 1076 23.02 33.25 -0.63
CA PHE A 1076 24.46 33.05 -0.89
C PHE A 1076 25.31 34.06 -0.11
N LYS A 1077 26.61 33.76 0.05
CA LYS A 1077 27.53 34.66 0.77
C LYS A 1077 28.04 35.76 -0.16
N GLU A 1078 28.12 36.98 0.36
CA GLU A 1078 28.78 38.09 -0.33
C GLU A 1078 30.22 37.69 -0.72
N GLY A 1079 30.50 37.67 -2.03
CA GLY A 1079 31.78 37.28 -2.60
C GLY A 1079 31.84 35.89 -3.25
N GLU A 1080 30.76 35.09 -3.21
CA GLU A 1080 30.65 33.84 -3.98
C GLU A 1080 30.47 34.11 -5.49
N SER A 1081 30.99 33.20 -6.31
CA SER A 1081 30.87 33.30 -7.78
C SER A 1081 29.49 32.83 -8.21
N ILE A 1082 28.85 33.61 -9.08
CA ILE A 1082 27.58 33.23 -9.73
C ILE A 1082 27.87 32.62 -11.10
N LEU A 1083 27.12 31.59 -11.46
CA LEU A 1083 27.19 30.95 -12.77
C LEU A 1083 25.95 31.34 -13.58
N LEU A 1084 26.18 31.83 -14.80
CA LEU A 1084 25.13 32.24 -15.73
C LEU A 1084 25.22 31.39 -16.99
N LYS A 1085 24.08 30.90 -17.49
CA LYS A 1085 23.95 30.34 -18.84
C LYS A 1085 23.37 31.41 -19.75
N THR A 1086 23.92 31.56 -20.95
CA THR A 1086 23.45 32.54 -21.93
C THR A 1086 23.22 31.88 -23.28
N ARG A 1087 22.09 32.14 -23.92
CA ARG A 1087 21.81 31.79 -25.33
C ARG A 1087 21.78 33.06 -26.16
N VAL A 1088 22.56 33.13 -27.22
CA VAL A 1088 22.64 34.30 -28.13
C VAL A 1088 21.79 34.05 -29.37
#